data_AF-A0A2A5A077-F1
#
_entry.id   AF-A0A2A5A077-F1
#
_cell.length_a   1.000
_cell.length_b   1.000
_cell.length_c   1.000
_cell.angle_alpha   90.00
_cell.angle_beta   90.00
_cell.angle_gamma   90.00
#
_symmetry.space_group_name_H-M   'P 1'
#
loop_
_entity.id
_entity.type
_entity.pdbx_description
1 polymer ?
#
loop_
_entity_poly.entity_id
_entity_poly.type
_entity_poly.pdbx_seq_one_letter_code
_entity_poly.pdbx_strand_id
1 'polypeptide(L)'
;MSRLLLMICVSFIIGVSGCNNKKFTLSPPPTEAEFSTGAFSVPFPSDLFITYAALNEMALEVAGAPGAMVTNTPIIPSATDAADTGDVLVAQGFLDGFSTTMPMQVDFTHNIDPTSVLGGETVRVFEVAISPPSDSFNAVGVPIALPVSIIRELQADSDYAVSLTRSVQYQIMVKPKVPWRASDNVSLGGLSRGILVAVTSGVLDFRGNPVIRSDQFDRMANGIPENTGNAATDGFANAIGAVVSQSLQLLAGQGMDPNSVVVTNSFTCQSVTDVLDGAVATTMAGGPAAVTTALPVPGLSNVHDFLLNVAGVDIGNNYSATLAQGTITLPTFYPGDSSGPAGWVTAVTGYWQNGSVVYQNTTDPPNNAFPTRYNPNVIQVGSHEVPVLVMTPNEPGPWPVVIFQHGITRSRFDATAFTSIFCNAGFAVISMDAPLHGTELLNPYYAGGSGNLPGEERTLAIDLIDNDTGEPGSDGIIDPSGEYFLNFPSLISSRAVWMQAVCDLALLTISIPGWDQNGDGDTTNDFTDEIHYVGHSLGGLIGSTFLSAMPEGYISSAELNVTGGGVAKMLENSPIYNPRLLNFFAGEGLVQGSTRAEQAISVISAVADGVDPVNHIRRAAQKVPIHMGIVVGGKPTSDNIFGFWLPDTVVPNDSLGTGFYAQIVGTPLALLPNGATDPGVYVGIAEPSYLGGSFPLARMASLPRPELSGVVFSSNIIKDYPADLHTGGASHFIAGDHGSFALPSVDMGFSMQLGEQSWMVSSAKQMSLMNGGLLGVEAPILDLSDVEISILSGETELGTITITETGDPNSPVEAVFETFGLAGNLAAAAAALGGHHFNWYQVVTTDDQPANSPSNDANVPGSPLSVPRIDPPSGGTGQTAVQALDGIYADAKPWLWNEVQAPPSAFSADQTTTGVFHCVREYTNNSGTAPEEGVDPCVGNPSAQTYIRYEAGPWMQGLFDDGLDGDGERFQVRVWLVCVDINGDAVRLLNGFTHGQQVSGTGPNSVRTTGAGQMPGSPMVTDDDLLLQGF
;
A
#
# COMPACT_ATOMS: atom_id res chain seq x y z
N MET A 1 33.59 12.30 -5.17
CA MET A 1 34.44 11.27 -5.82
C MET A 1 35.32 10.42 -4.86
N SER A 2 35.01 10.31 -3.56
CA SER A 2 35.73 9.36 -2.66
C SER A 2 34.86 8.73 -1.57
N ARG A 3 33.52 8.83 -1.65
CA ARG A 3 32.63 8.54 -0.51
C ARG A 3 32.12 7.10 -0.42
N LEU A 4 32.16 6.31 -1.50
CA LEU A 4 31.88 4.86 -1.47
C LEU A 4 33.09 3.96 -1.80
N LEU A 5 34.27 4.55 -2.06
CA LEU A 5 35.51 3.77 -2.25
C LEU A 5 36.01 3.14 -0.93
N LEU A 6 35.38 3.51 0.20
CA LEU A 6 35.70 2.98 1.52
C LEU A 6 35.05 1.64 1.82
N MET A 7 34.28 1.05 0.90
CA MET A 7 33.87 -0.35 1.01
C MET A 7 35.02 -1.33 0.70
N ILE A 8 36.19 -0.84 0.26
CA ILE A 8 37.37 -1.66 -0.08
C ILE A 8 38.60 -1.37 0.81
N CYS A 9 38.64 -0.31 1.62
CA CYS A 9 39.91 0.15 2.20
C CYS A 9 39.99 0.44 3.72
N VAL A 10 38.96 0.23 4.55
CA VAL A 10 39.11 0.37 6.02
C VAL A 10 38.58 -0.86 6.76
N SER A 11 39.37 -1.92 6.70
CA SER A 11 39.43 -2.99 7.71
C SER A 11 40.82 -3.64 7.70
N PHE A 12 41.88 -2.83 7.55
CA PHE A 12 43.24 -3.30 7.82
C PHE A 12 43.51 -3.14 9.32
N ILE A 13 43.03 -4.12 10.09
CA ILE A 13 43.65 -4.77 11.25
C ILE A 13 42.53 -5.56 11.96
N ILE A 14 42.68 -6.89 11.92
CA ILE A 14 41.86 -7.98 12.53
C ILE A 14 40.98 -8.71 11.51
N GLY A 15 41.59 -9.73 10.88
CA GLY A 15 40.94 -10.61 9.91
C GLY A 15 41.92 -11.41 9.04
N VAL A 16 43.20 -11.56 9.43
CA VAL A 16 44.12 -12.50 8.77
C VAL A 16 44.15 -13.79 9.58
N SER A 17 43.03 -14.49 9.60
CA SER A 17 42.96 -15.89 10.04
C SER A 17 41.84 -16.57 9.27
N GLY A 18 42.17 -17.16 8.12
CA GLY A 18 41.34 -18.26 7.60
C GLY A 18 41.03 -18.34 6.11
N CYS A 19 41.67 -17.58 5.21
CA CYS A 19 41.66 -17.92 3.77
C CYS A 19 42.51 -19.18 3.53
N ASN A 20 42.00 -20.35 3.93
CA ASN A 20 42.56 -21.64 3.52
C ASN A 20 41.46 -22.44 2.84
N ASN A 21 41.19 -22.02 1.62
CA ASN A 21 40.08 -22.42 0.77
C ASN A 21 40.34 -23.81 0.17
N LYS A 22 40.08 -24.87 0.95
CA LYS A 22 40.19 -26.28 0.48
C LYS A 22 39.16 -26.66 -0.60
N LYS A 23 38.12 -25.84 -0.85
CA LYS A 23 37.11 -26.08 -1.90
C LYS A 23 37.53 -25.63 -3.32
N PHE A 24 38.67 -24.95 -3.49
CA PHE A 24 39.13 -24.37 -4.78
C PHE A 24 39.88 -25.36 -5.70
N THR A 25 39.69 -26.67 -5.52
CA THR A 25 40.30 -27.67 -6.42
C THR A 25 39.53 -27.88 -7.73
N LEU A 26 38.37 -27.22 -7.89
CA LEU A 26 37.54 -27.29 -9.09
C LEU A 26 37.86 -26.09 -10.01
N SER A 27 38.19 -26.38 -11.26
CA SER A 27 38.34 -25.39 -12.33
C SER A 27 37.27 -25.65 -13.38
N PRO A 28 36.40 -24.67 -13.69
CA PRO A 28 36.33 -23.32 -13.12
C PRO A 28 35.71 -23.29 -11.69
N PRO A 29 35.91 -22.20 -10.91
CA PRO A 29 35.37 -22.08 -9.56
C PRO A 29 33.83 -22.16 -9.55
N PRO A 30 33.24 -22.74 -8.49
CA PRO A 30 31.80 -22.84 -8.34
C PRO A 30 31.17 -21.46 -8.11
N THR A 31 29.87 -21.34 -8.37
CA THR A 31 29.09 -20.15 -8.03
C THR A 31 28.64 -20.23 -6.58
N GLU A 32 28.95 -19.19 -5.80
CA GLU A 32 28.63 -19.11 -4.37
C GLU A 32 27.59 -18.02 -4.14
N ALA A 33 26.66 -18.25 -3.22
CA ALA A 33 25.84 -17.17 -2.66
C ALA A 33 26.71 -16.29 -1.77
N GLU A 34 26.71 -14.98 -1.99
CA GLU A 34 27.55 -14.06 -1.22
C GLU A 34 27.06 -13.96 0.24
N PHE A 35 27.97 -14.29 1.15
CA PHE A 35 27.79 -14.10 2.58
C PHE A 35 29.17 -13.94 3.22
N SER A 36 29.50 -12.71 3.58
CA SER A 36 30.76 -12.28 4.17
C SER A 36 30.51 -11.20 5.21
N THR A 37 30.58 -11.58 6.49
CA THR A 37 30.31 -10.67 7.61
C THR A 37 31.44 -9.66 7.82
N GLY A 38 32.68 -10.04 7.53
CA GLY A 38 33.84 -9.15 7.61
C GLY A 38 33.93 -8.12 6.48
N ALA A 39 33.29 -8.39 5.32
CA ALA A 39 33.21 -7.45 4.21
C ALA A 39 31.84 -6.72 4.15
N PHE A 40 30.94 -7.00 5.09
CA PHE A 40 29.53 -6.56 5.05
C PHE A 40 28.84 -6.85 3.69
N SER A 41 29.22 -7.94 3.03
CA SER A 41 28.59 -8.46 1.81
C SER A 41 27.71 -9.62 2.23
N VAL A 42 26.50 -9.29 2.67
CA VAL A 42 25.45 -10.23 3.06
C VAL A 42 24.16 -9.83 2.33
N PRO A 43 23.19 -10.74 2.17
CA PRO A 43 21.92 -10.37 1.56
C PRO A 43 21.30 -9.17 2.28
N PHE A 44 20.79 -8.20 1.53
CA PHE A 44 20.22 -6.96 2.07
C PHE A 44 18.70 -6.94 1.83
N PRO A 45 17.87 -6.47 2.79
CA PRO A 45 18.20 -6.05 4.16
C PRO A 45 18.63 -7.19 5.09
N SER A 46 19.27 -6.90 6.23
CA SER A 46 19.66 -7.94 7.18
C SER A 46 19.75 -7.46 8.63
N ASP A 47 19.21 -8.23 9.57
CA ASP A 47 19.34 -7.94 11.01
C ASP A 47 20.78 -8.04 11.53
N LEU A 48 21.71 -8.50 10.70
CA LEU A 48 23.14 -8.40 10.96
C LEU A 48 23.61 -6.94 11.13
N PHE A 49 23.01 -5.99 10.41
CA PHE A 49 23.33 -4.57 10.56
C PHE A 49 22.80 -4.00 11.88
N ILE A 50 21.59 -4.39 12.30
CA ILE A 50 21.03 -4.04 13.61
C ILE A 50 21.89 -4.65 14.73
N THR A 51 22.28 -5.92 14.59
CA THR A 51 23.14 -6.61 15.55
C THR A 51 24.48 -5.89 15.70
N TYR A 52 25.09 -5.47 14.58
CA TYR A 52 26.33 -4.71 14.60
C TYR A 52 26.17 -3.34 15.28
N ALA A 53 25.10 -2.60 14.95
CA ALA A 53 24.79 -1.30 15.52
C ALA A 53 24.64 -1.38 17.05
N ALA A 54 23.78 -2.27 17.52
CA ALA A 54 23.50 -2.43 18.94
C ALA A 54 24.73 -2.90 19.74
N LEU A 55 25.61 -3.72 19.17
CA LEU A 55 26.90 -4.06 19.83
C LEU A 55 27.79 -2.83 20.04
N ASN A 56 27.82 -1.90 19.08
CA ASN A 56 28.58 -0.65 19.21
C ASN A 56 27.94 0.30 20.21
N GLU A 57 26.62 0.47 20.17
CA GLU A 57 25.86 1.30 21.12
C GLU A 57 26.02 0.80 22.56
N MET A 58 25.93 -0.52 22.80
CA MET A 58 26.20 -1.10 24.11
C MET A 58 27.62 -0.82 24.59
N ALA A 59 28.61 -0.88 23.69
CA ALA A 59 29.98 -0.56 24.07
C ALA A 59 30.13 0.92 24.49
N LEU A 60 29.40 1.83 23.85
CA LEU A 60 29.34 3.26 24.21
C LEU A 60 28.60 3.47 25.54
N GLU A 61 27.49 2.75 25.77
CA GLU A 61 26.75 2.77 27.03
C GLU A 61 27.62 2.29 28.19
N VAL A 62 28.29 1.15 28.06
CA VAL A 62 29.22 0.61 29.06
C VAL A 62 30.41 1.57 29.30
N ALA A 63 30.83 2.32 28.28
CA ALA A 63 31.86 3.36 28.41
C ALA A 63 31.35 4.64 29.09
N GLY A 64 30.06 4.74 29.42
CA GLY A 64 29.44 5.90 30.06
C GLY A 64 29.26 7.09 29.13
N ALA A 65 29.09 6.84 27.82
CA ALA A 65 28.81 7.89 26.86
C ALA A 65 27.47 8.58 27.20
N PRO A 66 27.41 9.92 27.24
CA PRO A 66 26.20 10.63 27.67
C PRO A 66 24.99 10.33 26.77
N GLY A 67 23.91 9.83 27.37
CA GLY A 67 22.66 9.54 26.66
C GLY A 67 22.67 8.23 25.86
N ALA A 68 23.79 7.50 25.84
CA ALA A 68 23.87 6.23 25.13
C ALA A 68 22.89 5.20 25.67
N MET A 69 22.16 4.62 24.74
CA MET A 69 21.19 3.55 24.93
C MET A 69 21.11 2.76 23.63
N VAL A 70 20.73 1.49 23.73
CA VAL A 70 20.53 0.65 22.55
C VAL A 70 19.26 1.10 21.83
N THR A 71 19.39 1.60 20.61
CA THR A 71 18.27 2.20 19.86
C THR A 71 17.59 1.21 18.91
N ASN A 72 18.23 0.07 18.65
CA ASN A 72 17.75 -1.02 17.79
C ASN A 72 17.52 -0.61 16.33
N THR A 73 18.30 0.36 15.86
CA THR A 73 18.17 0.85 14.50
C THR A 73 19.16 0.16 13.54
N PRO A 74 18.78 0.00 12.26
CA PRO A 74 19.71 -0.50 11.26
C PRO A 74 20.75 0.57 10.93
N ILE A 75 22.02 0.30 11.22
CA ILE A 75 23.12 1.22 10.88
C ILE A 75 24.07 0.53 9.90
N ILE A 76 24.32 1.20 8.78
CA ILE A 76 25.35 0.79 7.82
C ILE A 76 26.64 1.57 8.17
N PRO A 77 27.73 0.89 8.58
CA PRO A 77 28.95 1.54 9.00
C PRO A 77 29.72 2.14 7.82
N SER A 78 29.43 3.39 7.46
CA SER A 78 30.27 4.19 6.55
C SER A 78 29.87 5.67 6.40
N ALA A 79 28.88 6.16 7.15
CA ALA A 79 28.49 7.57 7.08
C ALA A 79 29.70 8.48 7.36
N THR A 80 30.03 9.36 6.40
CA THR A 80 31.19 10.26 6.53
C THR A 80 30.93 11.46 7.41
N ASP A 81 29.66 11.81 7.58
CA ASP A 81 29.18 12.88 8.45
C ASP A 81 27.90 12.37 9.13
N ALA A 82 27.99 12.09 10.44
CA ALA A 82 26.85 11.59 11.20
C ALA A 82 25.70 12.60 11.28
N ALA A 83 25.93 13.90 11.07
CA ALA A 83 24.90 14.93 11.16
C ALA A 83 24.11 15.12 9.85
N ASP A 84 24.57 14.54 8.73
CA ASP A 84 23.93 14.67 7.43
C ASP A 84 22.72 13.73 7.32
N THR A 85 21.54 14.21 7.74
CA THR A 85 20.29 13.44 7.65
C THR A 85 19.75 13.25 6.23
N GLY A 86 20.39 13.86 5.22
CA GLY A 86 20.14 13.59 3.80
C GLY A 86 20.91 12.37 3.30
N ASP A 87 21.99 11.97 3.98
CA ASP A 87 22.69 10.72 3.71
C ASP A 87 21.76 9.54 4.04
N VAL A 88 21.47 8.72 3.03
CA VAL A 88 20.61 7.54 3.16
C VAL A 88 21.06 6.61 4.29
N LEU A 89 22.37 6.46 4.50
CA LEU A 89 22.91 5.58 5.55
C LEU A 89 22.64 6.13 6.95
N VAL A 90 22.69 7.45 7.11
CA VAL A 90 22.35 8.13 8.37
C VAL A 90 20.84 8.06 8.61
N ALA A 91 20.05 8.32 7.57
CA ALA A 91 18.59 8.28 7.62
C ALA A 91 18.06 6.89 8.04
N GLN A 92 18.71 5.81 7.57
CA GLN A 92 18.37 4.44 7.97
C GLN A 92 18.56 4.18 9.47
N GLY A 93 19.54 4.82 10.10
CA GLY A 93 19.80 4.71 11.54
C GLY A 93 18.71 5.32 12.43
N PHE A 94 17.67 5.95 11.88
CA PHE A 94 16.51 6.42 12.64
C PHE A 94 15.33 5.44 12.65
N LEU A 95 15.42 4.33 11.91
CA LEU A 95 14.33 3.37 11.73
C LEU A 95 14.40 2.26 12.80
N ASP A 96 13.28 1.62 13.12
CA ASP A 96 13.21 0.53 14.12
C ASP A 96 13.09 -0.87 13.51
N GLY A 97 13.47 -0.96 12.24
CA GLY A 97 13.50 -2.15 11.42
C GLY A 97 13.78 -1.78 9.96
N PHE A 98 13.70 -2.77 9.09
CA PHE A 98 13.85 -2.60 7.65
C PHE A 98 12.51 -2.37 6.96
N SER A 99 12.59 -1.93 5.71
CA SER A 99 11.40 -1.54 4.96
C SER A 99 10.39 -2.68 4.79
N THR A 100 9.12 -2.29 4.83
CA THR A 100 7.95 -3.12 4.51
C THR A 100 7.68 -3.16 3.00
N THR A 101 8.21 -2.22 2.23
CA THR A 101 7.89 -2.08 0.80
C THR A 101 9.07 -2.41 -0.11
N MET A 102 10.30 -2.44 0.40
CA MET A 102 11.49 -2.68 -0.41
C MET A 102 11.71 -4.17 -0.71
N PRO A 103 12.31 -4.49 -1.87
CA PRO A 103 12.72 -5.84 -2.19
C PRO A 103 13.97 -6.26 -1.40
N MET A 104 14.09 -7.56 -1.15
CA MET A 104 15.34 -8.16 -0.68
C MET A 104 16.23 -8.55 -1.87
N GLN A 105 17.55 -8.44 -1.70
CA GLN A 105 18.57 -8.74 -2.68
C GLN A 105 19.56 -9.80 -2.14
N VAL A 106 19.91 -10.78 -2.99
CA VAL A 106 20.94 -11.79 -2.74
C VAL A 106 21.93 -11.77 -3.90
N ASP A 107 23.20 -11.49 -3.60
CA ASP A 107 24.27 -11.49 -4.59
C ASP A 107 24.93 -12.87 -4.73
N PHE A 108 25.42 -13.16 -5.93
CA PHE A 108 26.16 -14.37 -6.25
C PHE A 108 27.47 -14.02 -6.96
N THR A 109 28.47 -14.88 -6.81
CA THR A 109 29.80 -14.63 -7.40
C THR A 109 29.84 -14.68 -8.93
N HIS A 110 28.80 -15.24 -9.55
CA HIS A 110 28.66 -15.39 -11.01
C HIS A 110 27.18 -15.34 -11.42
N ASN A 111 26.93 -15.18 -12.72
CA ASN A 111 25.58 -15.18 -13.29
C ASN A 111 24.80 -16.45 -12.95
N ILE A 112 23.51 -16.27 -12.75
CA ILE A 112 22.55 -17.32 -12.40
C ILE A 112 21.69 -17.66 -13.62
N ASP A 113 21.25 -18.92 -13.72
CA ASP A 113 20.23 -19.32 -14.68
C ASP A 113 18.86 -18.80 -14.19
N PRO A 114 18.24 -17.83 -14.88
CA PRO A 114 16.97 -17.26 -14.46
C PRO A 114 15.83 -18.29 -14.36
N THR A 115 15.90 -19.39 -15.13
CA THR A 115 14.86 -20.43 -15.11
C THR A 115 14.90 -21.30 -13.85
N SER A 116 16.01 -21.25 -13.11
CA SER A 116 16.17 -21.96 -11.84
C SER A 116 15.74 -21.14 -10.61
N VAL A 117 15.39 -19.86 -10.81
CA VAL A 117 14.97 -18.94 -9.76
C VAL A 117 13.45 -18.98 -9.66
N LEU A 118 12.94 -19.85 -8.79
CA LEU A 118 11.52 -20.19 -8.68
C LEU A 118 11.04 -19.89 -7.25
N GLY A 119 10.07 -18.98 -7.13
CA GLY A 119 9.41 -18.68 -5.86
C GLY A 119 8.58 -19.87 -5.37
N GLY A 120 8.64 -20.17 -4.08
CA GLY A 120 7.96 -21.32 -3.46
C GLY A 120 8.70 -22.64 -3.60
N GLU A 121 9.75 -22.69 -4.42
CA GLU A 121 10.57 -23.88 -4.65
C GLU A 121 12.04 -23.62 -4.29
N THR A 122 12.77 -22.90 -5.14
CA THR A 122 14.21 -22.66 -4.96
C THR A 122 14.50 -21.43 -4.11
N VAL A 123 13.54 -20.49 -4.05
CA VAL A 123 13.53 -19.32 -3.18
C VAL A 123 12.24 -19.28 -2.36
N ARG A 124 12.39 -19.52 -1.06
CA ARG A 124 11.29 -19.66 -0.08
C ARG A 124 11.30 -18.46 0.85
N VAL A 125 10.13 -17.91 1.17
CA VAL A 125 10.00 -16.71 2.00
C VAL A 125 9.01 -16.97 3.12
N PHE A 126 9.40 -16.63 4.34
CA PHE A 126 8.62 -16.89 5.55
C PHE A 126 8.41 -15.60 6.33
N GLU A 127 7.21 -15.43 6.85
CA GLU A 127 6.97 -14.48 7.92
C GLU A 127 7.41 -15.11 9.24
N VAL A 128 8.24 -14.41 10.00
CA VAL A 128 8.83 -14.89 11.23
C VAL A 128 8.59 -13.93 12.38
N ALA A 129 8.40 -14.49 13.57
CA ALA A 129 8.56 -13.72 14.80
C ALA A 129 10.05 -13.68 15.15
N ILE A 130 10.55 -12.49 15.44
CA ILE A 130 11.94 -12.24 15.80
C ILE A 130 11.97 -11.70 17.22
N SER A 131 12.86 -12.24 18.05
CA SER A 131 13.08 -11.71 19.39
C SER A 131 13.49 -10.25 19.26
N PRO A 132 12.77 -9.32 19.91
CA PRO A 132 13.14 -7.92 19.88
C PRO A 132 14.43 -7.81 20.69
N PRO A 133 15.31 -6.88 20.37
CA PRO A 133 16.37 -6.53 21.28
C PRO A 133 15.74 -5.87 22.53
N SER A 134 16.04 -6.39 23.72
CA SER A 134 15.63 -5.86 25.02
C SER A 134 16.84 -5.64 25.94
N ASP A 135 16.66 -4.92 27.04
CA ASP A 135 17.69 -4.71 28.08
C ASP A 135 18.29 -6.03 28.65
N SER A 136 17.69 -7.19 28.34
CA SER A 136 18.16 -8.51 28.74
C SER A 136 19.31 -9.08 27.86
N PHE A 137 19.69 -8.45 26.74
CA PHE A 137 20.81 -8.88 25.87
C PHE A 137 22.21 -8.48 26.36
N ASN A 138 22.36 -8.16 27.65
CA ASN A 138 23.61 -7.75 28.32
C ASN A 138 24.75 -8.82 28.32
N ALA A 139 24.70 -9.85 27.47
CA ALA A 139 25.70 -10.91 27.39
C ALA A 139 26.37 -10.96 26.01
N VAL A 140 27.70 -10.86 26.01
CA VAL A 140 28.55 -11.03 24.82
C VAL A 140 28.28 -12.40 24.17
N GLY A 141 27.92 -12.41 22.89
CA GLY A 141 27.67 -13.64 22.11
C GLY A 141 26.21 -14.07 22.01
N VAL A 142 25.26 -13.28 22.52
CA VAL A 142 23.82 -13.51 22.31
C VAL A 142 23.34 -12.74 21.07
N PRO A 143 22.55 -13.35 20.16
CA PRO A 143 21.96 -12.64 19.03
C PRO A 143 21.01 -11.53 19.47
N ILE A 144 21.13 -10.36 18.86
CA ILE A 144 20.28 -9.18 19.14
C ILE A 144 18.90 -9.31 18.49
N ALA A 145 18.84 -9.93 17.31
CA ALA A 145 17.61 -10.23 16.59
C ALA A 145 17.64 -11.70 16.14
N LEU A 146 16.94 -12.56 16.89
CA LEU A 146 16.89 -14.00 16.66
C LEU A 146 15.52 -14.41 16.14
N PRO A 147 15.41 -15.03 14.96
CA PRO A 147 14.16 -15.66 14.54
C PRO A 147 13.73 -16.73 15.56
N VAL A 148 12.58 -16.57 16.20
CA VAL A 148 12.11 -17.49 17.25
C VAL A 148 11.11 -18.52 16.74
N SER A 149 10.28 -18.14 15.78
CA SER A 149 9.29 -19.02 15.16
C SER A 149 8.91 -18.54 13.77
N ILE A 150 8.59 -19.49 12.89
CA ILE A 150 7.90 -19.20 11.64
C ILE A 150 6.42 -19.03 11.96
N ILE A 151 5.87 -17.89 11.56
CA ILE A 151 4.44 -17.59 11.64
C ILE A 151 3.75 -18.31 10.47
N ARG A 152 4.32 -18.15 9.28
CA ARG A 152 3.83 -18.77 8.05
C ARG A 152 4.85 -18.71 6.93
N GLU A 153 4.59 -19.49 5.90
CA GLU A 153 5.20 -19.31 4.60
C GLU A 153 4.39 -18.31 3.75
N LEU A 154 5.10 -17.39 3.09
CA LEU A 154 4.49 -16.48 2.13
C LEU A 154 4.27 -17.19 0.80
N GLN A 155 3.18 -16.88 0.12
CA GLN A 155 2.83 -17.51 -1.15
C GLN A 155 3.52 -16.79 -2.30
N ALA A 156 4.34 -17.51 -3.06
CA ALA A 156 4.94 -16.98 -4.27
C ALA A 156 3.87 -16.58 -5.29
N ASP A 157 4.11 -15.49 -6.00
CA ASP A 157 3.25 -14.84 -6.98
C ASP A 157 1.99 -14.15 -6.44
N SER A 158 1.65 -14.38 -5.17
CA SER A 158 0.62 -13.63 -4.44
C SER A 158 1.23 -12.61 -3.47
N ASP A 159 2.05 -13.08 -2.51
CA ASP A 159 2.68 -12.23 -1.49
C ASP A 159 3.95 -11.57 -2.03
N TYR A 160 4.70 -12.28 -2.89
CA TYR A 160 5.97 -11.82 -3.43
C TYR A 160 6.25 -12.37 -4.83
N ALA A 161 7.10 -11.69 -5.58
CA ALA A 161 7.71 -12.21 -6.81
C ALA A 161 9.21 -12.44 -6.60
N VAL A 162 9.79 -13.35 -7.37
CA VAL A 162 11.24 -13.51 -7.46
C VAL A 162 11.67 -13.33 -8.89
N SER A 163 12.71 -12.54 -9.10
CA SER A 163 13.35 -12.39 -10.41
C SER A 163 14.85 -12.16 -10.22
N LEU A 164 15.62 -12.23 -11.31
CA LEU A 164 16.91 -11.57 -11.32
C LEU A 164 16.70 -10.05 -11.42
N THR A 165 17.65 -9.28 -10.89
CA THR A 165 17.72 -7.82 -11.06
C THR A 165 17.89 -7.49 -12.55
N ARG A 166 17.19 -6.48 -13.07
CA ARG A 166 17.28 -6.11 -14.50
C ARG A 166 18.67 -5.56 -14.84
N SER A 167 19.31 -4.89 -13.88
CA SER A 167 20.64 -4.31 -14.06
C SER A 167 21.79 -5.32 -14.02
N VAL A 168 21.63 -6.48 -13.38
CA VAL A 168 22.70 -7.49 -13.22
C VAL A 168 22.17 -8.94 -13.21
N GLN A 169 22.90 -9.87 -13.81
CA GLN A 169 22.47 -11.28 -13.94
C GLN A 169 22.93 -12.21 -12.80
N TYR A 170 23.51 -11.67 -11.74
CA TYR A 170 24.05 -12.42 -10.60
C TYR A 170 23.38 -12.04 -9.28
N GLN A 171 22.29 -11.28 -9.30
CA GLN A 171 21.55 -10.88 -8.11
C GLN A 171 20.11 -11.37 -8.21
N ILE A 172 19.65 -12.10 -7.21
CA ILE A 172 18.24 -12.46 -7.03
C ILE A 172 17.56 -11.35 -6.24
N MET A 173 16.39 -10.93 -6.70
CA MET A 173 15.53 -9.98 -6.03
C MET A 173 14.21 -10.63 -5.62
N VAL A 174 13.85 -10.51 -4.35
CA VAL A 174 12.56 -10.92 -3.78
C VAL A 174 11.73 -9.67 -3.55
N LYS A 175 10.68 -9.48 -4.37
CA LYS A 175 9.89 -8.25 -4.44
C LYS A 175 8.53 -8.45 -3.74
N PRO A 176 8.16 -7.64 -2.73
CA PRO A 176 6.82 -7.71 -2.17
C PRO A 176 5.77 -7.30 -3.22
N LYS A 177 4.68 -8.06 -3.33
CA LYS A 177 3.47 -7.68 -4.11
C LYS A 177 2.44 -6.95 -3.25
N VAL A 178 2.59 -7.10 -1.95
CA VAL A 178 1.89 -6.43 -0.85
C VAL A 178 2.95 -6.09 0.19
N PRO A 179 2.82 -4.99 0.96
CA PRO A 179 3.83 -4.68 1.96
C PRO A 179 4.04 -5.85 2.93
N TRP A 180 5.30 -6.12 3.26
CA TRP A 180 5.64 -7.05 4.34
C TRP A 180 4.91 -6.61 5.61
N ARG A 181 4.43 -7.56 6.41
CA ARG A 181 3.73 -7.23 7.65
C ARG A 181 4.67 -6.44 8.57
N ALA A 182 4.31 -5.19 8.85
CA ALA A 182 5.03 -4.31 9.75
C ALA A 182 5.12 -4.90 11.15
N SER A 183 6.19 -4.58 11.89
CA SER A 183 6.23 -4.87 13.32
C SER A 183 5.23 -3.99 14.06
N ASP A 184 4.69 -4.52 15.16
CA ASP A 184 3.83 -3.77 16.07
C ASP A 184 3.99 -4.27 17.51
N ASN A 185 3.58 -3.46 18.48
CA ASN A 185 3.75 -3.80 19.90
C ASN A 185 2.66 -4.73 20.47
N VAL A 186 1.62 -5.06 19.69
CA VAL A 186 0.39 -5.69 20.20
C VAL A 186 0.28 -7.15 19.75
N SER A 187 0.50 -7.44 18.48
CA SER A 187 0.10 -8.67 17.81
C SER A 187 0.93 -9.90 18.19
N LEU A 188 2.21 -9.71 18.56
CA LEU A 188 3.11 -10.79 18.95
C LEU A 188 3.67 -10.66 20.37
N GLY A 189 2.94 -9.99 21.28
CA GLY A 189 3.32 -9.91 22.69
C GLY A 189 4.70 -9.29 22.93
N GLY A 190 5.08 -8.30 22.13
CA GLY A 190 6.37 -7.62 22.18
C GLY A 190 7.41 -8.15 21.19
N LEU A 191 7.21 -9.31 20.55
CA LEU A 191 8.10 -9.78 19.48
C LEU A 191 8.04 -8.88 18.24
N SER A 192 9.13 -8.83 17.49
CA SER A 192 9.17 -8.16 16.19
C SER A 192 8.60 -9.07 15.10
N ARG A 193 7.95 -8.50 14.08
CA ARG A 193 7.66 -9.21 12.83
C ARG A 193 8.83 -9.03 11.88
N GLY A 194 9.12 -10.06 11.11
CA GLY A 194 10.18 -10.00 10.11
C GLY A 194 9.99 -11.03 9.01
N ILE A 195 10.91 -11.01 8.07
CA ILE A 195 10.95 -11.91 6.93
C ILE A 195 12.20 -12.76 7.03
N LEU A 196 12.06 -14.06 6.77
CA LEU A 196 13.14 -15.00 6.57
C LEU A 196 13.08 -15.52 5.13
N VAL A 197 14.14 -15.29 4.36
CA VAL A 197 14.30 -15.82 3.01
C VAL A 197 15.34 -16.93 3.02
N ALA A 198 15.02 -18.03 2.35
CA ALA A 198 15.92 -19.16 2.14
C ALA A 198 16.12 -19.39 0.65
N VAL A 199 17.37 -19.40 0.21
CA VAL A 199 17.75 -19.81 -1.14
C VAL A 199 18.36 -21.19 -1.08
N THR A 200 17.97 -22.07 -2.01
CA THR A 200 18.43 -23.45 -2.05
C THR A 200 19.43 -23.71 -3.18
N SER A 201 20.12 -24.85 -3.11
CA SER A 201 20.99 -25.38 -4.18
C SER A 201 20.20 -25.83 -5.42
N GLY A 202 18.87 -25.69 -5.43
CA GLY A 202 18.07 -25.81 -6.64
C GLY A 202 18.29 -24.65 -7.62
N VAL A 203 18.78 -23.50 -7.14
CA VAL A 203 19.26 -22.42 -8.00
C VAL A 203 20.53 -22.90 -8.72
N LEU A 204 20.56 -22.72 -10.04
CA LEU A 204 21.64 -23.13 -10.91
C LEU A 204 22.41 -21.92 -11.43
N ASP A 205 23.71 -22.07 -11.62
CA ASP A 205 24.50 -21.08 -12.33
C ASP A 205 24.25 -21.12 -13.84
N PHE A 206 24.78 -20.13 -14.57
CA PHE A 206 24.71 -20.07 -16.04
C PHE A 206 25.31 -21.29 -16.77
N ARG A 207 25.95 -22.21 -16.06
CA ARG A 207 26.57 -23.46 -16.57
C ARG A 207 25.72 -24.70 -16.21
N GLY A 208 24.58 -24.53 -15.52
CA GLY A 208 23.71 -25.61 -15.07
C GLY A 208 24.17 -26.34 -13.81
N ASN A 209 25.15 -25.79 -13.06
CA ASN A 209 25.59 -26.38 -11.80
C ASN A 209 24.84 -25.76 -10.61
N PRO A 210 24.48 -26.54 -9.58
CA PRO A 210 23.96 -26.01 -8.32
C PRO A 210 24.88 -24.93 -7.73
N VAL A 211 24.28 -23.82 -7.31
CA VAL A 211 24.99 -22.85 -6.47
C VAL A 211 25.33 -23.48 -5.11
N ILE A 212 26.40 -23.01 -4.48
CA ILE A 212 26.86 -23.53 -3.19
C ILE A 212 26.90 -22.44 -2.12
N ARG A 213 26.98 -22.86 -0.86
CA ARG A 213 27.26 -21.98 0.29
C ARG A 213 28.62 -21.31 0.15
N SER A 214 28.72 -20.04 0.55
CA SER A 214 30.02 -19.44 0.85
C SER A 214 30.71 -20.19 2.00
N ASP A 215 32.04 -20.12 2.07
CA ASP A 215 32.80 -20.71 3.18
C ASP A 215 32.37 -20.15 4.56
N GLN A 216 32.04 -18.86 4.63
CA GLN A 216 31.61 -18.26 5.89
C GLN A 216 30.21 -18.74 6.29
N PHE A 217 29.25 -18.77 5.36
CA PHE A 217 27.91 -19.29 5.67
C PHE A 217 27.98 -20.76 6.09
N ASP A 218 28.80 -21.56 5.41
CA ASP A 218 28.99 -22.97 5.74
C ASP A 218 29.58 -23.17 7.15
N ARG A 219 30.50 -22.30 7.59
CA ARG A 219 31.00 -22.30 8.97
C ARG A 219 29.93 -21.88 9.98
N MET A 220 29.13 -20.85 9.67
CA MET A 220 28.05 -20.40 10.55
C MET A 220 26.96 -21.47 10.71
N ALA A 221 26.62 -22.17 9.62
CA ALA A 221 25.65 -23.26 9.60
C ALA A 221 26.10 -24.51 10.37
N ASN A 222 27.40 -24.80 10.37
CA ASN A 222 27.96 -26.00 11.03
C ASN A 222 28.57 -25.70 12.42
N GLY A 223 28.58 -24.44 12.84
CA GLY A 223 29.21 -23.97 14.08
C GLY A 223 30.68 -23.57 13.91
N ILE A 224 31.08 -22.53 14.66
CA ILE A 224 32.45 -21.99 14.63
C ILE A 224 33.37 -22.92 15.45
N PRO A 225 34.40 -23.54 14.84
CA PRO A 225 35.20 -24.57 15.53
C PRO A 225 36.12 -24.05 16.65
N GLU A 226 36.65 -22.83 16.49
CA GLU A 226 37.63 -22.23 17.42
C GLU A 226 37.45 -20.71 17.50
N ASN A 227 37.45 -20.17 18.72
CA ASN A 227 37.44 -18.73 19.02
C ASN A 227 38.80 -18.09 18.72
N THR A 228 38.79 -16.84 18.25
CA THR A 228 40.00 -16.05 17.98
C THR A 228 40.67 -15.54 19.26
N GLY A 229 39.97 -15.55 20.38
CA GLY A 229 40.42 -15.02 21.67
C GLY A 229 40.07 -13.55 21.89
N ASN A 230 39.44 -12.89 20.91
CA ASN A 230 38.87 -11.55 21.05
C ASN A 230 37.36 -11.67 21.33
N ALA A 231 36.95 -11.28 22.54
CA ALA A 231 35.57 -11.42 22.98
C ALA A 231 34.54 -10.70 22.09
N ALA A 232 34.88 -9.56 21.49
CA ALA A 232 33.97 -8.83 20.60
C ALA A 232 33.82 -9.54 19.24
N THR A 233 34.94 -9.96 18.65
CA THR A 233 34.95 -10.71 17.38
C THR A 233 34.28 -12.08 17.53
N ASP A 234 34.62 -12.80 18.60
CA ASP A 234 34.04 -14.11 18.89
C ASP A 234 32.56 -13.98 19.26
N GLY A 235 32.18 -12.93 20.00
CA GLY A 235 30.79 -12.63 20.33
C GLY A 235 29.93 -12.36 19.08
N PHE A 236 30.40 -11.49 18.19
CA PHE A 236 29.70 -11.20 16.93
C PHE A 236 29.57 -12.45 16.06
N ALA A 237 30.65 -13.22 15.88
CA ALA A 237 30.63 -14.44 15.10
C ALA A 237 29.67 -15.49 15.69
N ASN A 238 29.65 -15.67 17.01
CA ASN A 238 28.73 -16.59 17.70
C ASN A 238 27.27 -16.14 17.57
N ALA A 239 27.00 -14.83 17.66
CA ALA A 239 25.66 -14.29 17.45
C ALA A 239 25.15 -14.59 16.02
N ILE A 240 25.99 -14.36 15.00
CA ILE A 240 25.66 -14.67 13.61
C ILE A 240 25.44 -16.18 13.41
N GLY A 241 26.34 -17.01 13.96
CA GLY A 241 26.24 -18.46 13.90
C GLY A 241 24.93 -18.97 14.51
N ALA A 242 24.47 -18.35 15.61
CA ALA A 242 23.20 -18.66 16.23
C ALA A 242 22.01 -18.22 15.37
N VAL A 243 22.02 -17.04 14.72
CA VAL A 243 20.97 -16.62 13.78
C VAL A 243 20.85 -17.59 12.60
N VAL A 244 21.98 -17.95 11.98
CA VAL A 244 22.02 -18.91 10.86
C VAL A 244 21.54 -20.28 11.29
N SER A 245 22.07 -20.81 12.40
CA SER A 245 21.68 -22.12 12.93
C SER A 245 20.20 -22.18 13.29
N GLN A 246 19.68 -21.13 13.94
CA GLN A 246 18.28 -21.03 14.31
C GLN A 246 17.39 -20.93 13.07
N SER A 247 17.77 -20.13 12.08
CA SER A 247 17.05 -20.04 10.80
C SER A 247 16.96 -21.41 10.13
N LEU A 248 18.08 -22.14 10.04
CA LEU A 248 18.10 -23.50 9.48
C LEU A 248 17.26 -24.49 10.29
N GLN A 249 17.21 -24.38 11.61
CA GLN A 249 16.34 -25.21 12.46
C GLN A 249 14.86 -24.92 12.24
N LEU A 250 14.48 -23.65 12.13
CA LEU A 250 13.10 -23.26 11.82
C LEU A 250 12.67 -23.78 10.43
N LEU A 251 13.54 -23.64 9.42
CA LEU A 251 13.30 -24.16 8.08
C LEU A 251 13.20 -25.70 8.06
N ALA A 252 14.01 -26.40 8.86
CA ALA A 252 13.89 -27.85 9.04
C ALA A 252 12.52 -28.22 9.63
N GLY A 253 12.00 -27.40 10.55
CA GLY A 253 10.65 -27.55 11.10
C GLY A 253 9.53 -27.38 10.05
N GLN A 254 9.80 -26.66 8.95
CA GLN A 254 8.92 -26.55 7.78
C GLN A 254 9.17 -27.64 6.72
N GLY A 255 9.99 -28.65 7.03
CA GLY A 255 10.27 -29.76 6.12
C GLY A 255 11.35 -29.50 5.07
N MET A 256 12.05 -28.35 5.11
CA MET A 256 13.20 -28.10 4.23
C MET A 256 14.44 -28.88 4.71
N ASP A 257 15.23 -29.44 3.79
CA ASP A 257 16.55 -30.00 4.14
C ASP A 257 17.53 -28.85 4.41
N PRO A 258 18.06 -28.68 5.64
CA PRO A 258 19.03 -27.63 5.92
C PRO A 258 20.25 -27.68 5.00
N ASN A 259 20.66 -28.87 4.54
CA ASN A 259 21.84 -29.02 3.67
C ASN A 259 21.61 -28.49 2.25
N SER A 260 20.37 -28.44 1.78
CA SER A 260 20.06 -27.84 0.48
C SER A 260 20.00 -26.31 0.54
N VAL A 261 19.97 -25.70 1.72
CA VAL A 261 19.93 -24.23 1.87
C VAL A 261 21.34 -23.66 1.70
N VAL A 262 21.52 -22.76 0.72
CA VAL A 262 22.81 -22.15 0.38
C VAL A 262 23.06 -20.82 1.07
N VAL A 263 21.99 -20.07 1.36
CA VAL A 263 22.02 -18.86 2.17
C VAL A 263 20.64 -18.63 2.78
N THR A 264 20.62 -18.12 4.01
CA THR A 264 19.42 -17.59 4.66
C THR A 264 19.62 -16.12 4.97
N ASN A 265 18.54 -15.36 4.95
CA ASN A 265 18.55 -13.98 5.39
C ASN A 265 17.29 -13.69 6.19
N SER A 266 17.46 -13.15 7.40
CA SER A 266 16.35 -12.70 8.24
C SER A 266 16.47 -11.22 8.53
N PHE A 267 15.36 -10.51 8.47
CA PHE A 267 15.30 -9.10 8.82
C PHE A 267 13.99 -8.74 9.49
N THR A 268 14.06 -7.87 10.48
CA THR A 268 12.93 -7.28 11.18
C THR A 268 12.30 -6.19 10.30
N CYS A 269 10.98 -6.19 10.16
CA CYS A 269 10.25 -5.11 9.51
C CYS A 269 10.02 -3.97 10.50
N GLN A 270 10.14 -2.73 10.03
CA GLN A 270 9.88 -1.54 10.84
C GLN A 270 8.41 -1.45 11.28
N SER A 271 8.15 -0.67 12.34
CA SER A 271 6.80 -0.28 12.69
C SER A 271 6.32 0.89 11.85
N VAL A 272 5.07 0.80 11.39
CA VAL A 272 4.42 1.84 10.57
C VAL A 272 3.28 2.54 11.30
N THR A 273 2.75 1.96 12.38
CA THR A 273 1.59 2.50 13.11
C THR A 273 1.89 2.93 14.54
N ASP A 274 2.78 2.28 15.30
CA ASP A 274 2.88 2.49 16.75
C ASP A 274 3.18 3.95 17.13
N VAL A 275 4.12 4.59 16.43
CA VAL A 275 4.50 5.99 16.69
C VAL A 275 3.41 6.95 16.23
N LEU A 276 2.85 6.72 15.04
CA LEU A 276 1.83 7.59 14.45
C LEU A 276 0.55 7.57 15.28
N ASP A 277 0.06 6.38 15.62
CA ASP A 277 -1.14 6.19 16.44
C ASP A 277 -0.94 6.79 17.84
N GLY A 278 0.24 6.60 18.44
CA GLY A 278 0.58 7.20 19.73
C GLY A 278 0.60 8.72 19.70
N ALA A 279 1.14 9.32 18.63
CA ALA A 279 1.18 10.76 18.43
C ALA A 279 -0.22 11.35 18.18
N VAL A 280 -1.05 10.69 17.36
CA VAL A 280 -2.45 11.08 17.14
C VAL A 280 -3.24 11.00 18.43
N ALA A 281 -3.11 9.90 19.19
CA ALA A 281 -3.78 9.76 20.49
C ALA A 281 -3.35 10.84 21.49
N THR A 282 -2.05 11.15 21.56
CA THR A 282 -1.51 12.22 22.42
C THR A 282 -2.06 13.58 22.01
N THR A 283 -2.11 13.86 20.71
CA THR A 283 -2.63 15.12 20.17
C THR A 283 -4.12 15.28 20.47
N MET A 284 -4.93 14.25 20.22
CA MET A 284 -6.36 14.28 20.47
C MET A 284 -6.69 14.41 21.96
N ALA A 285 -5.88 13.82 22.85
CA ALA A 285 -6.05 13.96 24.29
C ALA A 285 -5.81 15.40 24.80
N GLY A 286 -5.10 16.24 24.02
CA GLY A 286 -4.90 17.66 24.29
C GLY A 286 -6.02 18.56 23.74
N GLY A 287 -6.94 18.04 22.94
CA GLY A 287 -8.01 18.79 22.30
C GLY A 287 -9.31 18.89 23.11
N PRO A 288 -10.33 19.60 22.59
CA PRO A 288 -10.31 20.41 21.36
C PRO A 288 -9.28 21.53 21.39
N ALA A 289 -8.77 21.91 20.22
CA ALA A 289 -7.81 23.02 20.10
C ALA A 289 -8.48 24.38 20.34
N ALA A 290 -7.66 25.38 20.70
CA ALA A 290 -8.12 26.76 20.70
C ALA A 290 -8.32 27.24 19.26
N VAL A 291 -9.50 27.78 18.99
CA VAL A 291 -9.91 28.33 17.68
C VAL A 291 -10.34 29.78 17.80
N THR A 292 -10.29 30.53 16.71
CA THR A 292 -10.77 31.91 16.64
C THR A 292 -11.98 32.04 15.70
N THR A 293 -12.77 33.10 15.91
CA THR A 293 -13.82 33.52 14.99
C THR A 293 -13.22 33.74 13.59
N ALA A 294 -13.93 33.28 12.56
CA ALA A 294 -13.52 33.43 11.18
C ALA A 294 -13.77 34.88 10.71
N LEU A 295 -12.73 35.52 10.18
CA LEU A 295 -12.76 36.90 9.73
C LEU A 295 -12.76 36.97 8.20
N PRO A 296 -13.73 37.65 7.57
CA PRO A 296 -13.71 37.89 6.13
C PRO A 296 -12.78 39.04 5.76
N VAL A 297 -12.24 39.02 4.55
CA VAL A 297 -11.54 40.18 3.97
C VAL A 297 -12.57 41.10 3.29
N PRO A 298 -12.63 42.41 3.63
CA PRO A 298 -13.60 43.33 3.04
C PRO A 298 -13.53 43.37 1.50
N GLY A 299 -14.65 43.12 0.84
CA GLY A 299 -14.75 43.07 -0.63
C GLY A 299 -14.33 41.75 -1.26
N LEU A 300 -13.88 40.78 -0.46
CA LEU A 300 -13.49 39.42 -0.87
C LEU A 300 -14.09 38.37 0.09
N SER A 301 -15.29 38.64 0.62
CA SER A 301 -15.94 37.83 1.66
C SER A 301 -16.76 36.65 1.10
N ASN A 302 -16.61 36.36 -0.19
CA ASN A 302 -17.18 35.19 -0.83
C ASN A 302 -16.18 34.64 -1.85
N VAL A 303 -16.35 33.36 -2.20
CA VAL A 303 -15.43 32.64 -3.09
C VAL A 303 -15.37 33.26 -4.49
N HIS A 304 -16.49 33.78 -5.00
CA HIS A 304 -16.55 34.39 -6.33
C HIS A 304 -15.68 35.64 -6.42
N ASP A 305 -15.86 36.60 -5.50
CA ASP A 305 -15.09 37.84 -5.48
C ASP A 305 -13.61 37.57 -5.24
N PHE A 306 -13.29 36.57 -4.39
CA PHE A 306 -11.91 36.12 -4.18
C PHE A 306 -11.29 35.59 -5.48
N LEU A 307 -11.90 34.61 -6.14
CA LEU A 307 -11.38 34.03 -7.39
C LEU A 307 -11.28 35.05 -8.52
N LEU A 308 -12.24 35.98 -8.62
CA LEU A 308 -12.18 37.07 -9.59
C LEU A 308 -10.98 37.99 -9.31
N ASN A 309 -10.64 38.22 -8.04
CA ASN A 309 -9.51 39.05 -7.65
C ASN A 309 -8.16 38.36 -7.86
N VAL A 310 -8.00 37.12 -7.37
CA VAL A 310 -6.69 36.43 -7.36
C VAL A 310 -6.38 35.69 -8.66
N ALA A 311 -7.40 35.22 -9.37
CA ALA A 311 -7.23 34.39 -10.57
C ALA A 311 -7.89 35.00 -11.82
N GLY A 312 -8.67 36.08 -11.68
CA GLY A 312 -9.45 36.64 -12.80
C GLY A 312 -10.58 35.72 -13.27
N VAL A 313 -10.99 34.76 -12.46
CA VAL A 313 -11.99 33.75 -12.81
C VAL A 313 -13.37 34.19 -12.31
N ASP A 314 -14.29 34.43 -13.25
CA ASP A 314 -15.70 34.72 -12.97
C ASP A 314 -16.49 33.41 -12.94
N ILE A 315 -16.82 32.93 -11.74
CA ILE A 315 -17.67 31.75 -11.53
C ILE A 315 -19.17 32.08 -11.41
N GLY A 316 -19.56 33.34 -11.59
CA GLY A 316 -20.90 33.85 -11.31
C GLY A 316 -21.23 33.98 -9.82
N ASN A 317 -22.22 34.82 -9.51
CA ASN A 317 -22.62 35.14 -8.12
C ASN A 317 -23.71 34.23 -7.54
N ASN A 318 -24.33 33.38 -8.36
CA ASN A 318 -25.41 32.52 -7.88
C ASN A 318 -24.81 31.40 -7.01
N TYR A 319 -25.16 31.38 -5.73
CA TYR A 319 -24.70 30.38 -4.76
C TYR A 319 -23.19 30.40 -4.44
N SER A 320 -22.54 31.57 -4.58
CA SER A 320 -21.16 31.73 -4.09
C SER A 320 -21.12 31.62 -2.56
N ALA A 321 -20.30 30.71 -2.05
CA ALA A 321 -20.13 30.49 -0.62
C ALA A 321 -19.48 31.69 0.07
N THR A 322 -19.84 31.89 1.35
CA THR A 322 -19.13 32.84 2.20
C THR A 322 -17.68 32.37 2.38
N LEU A 323 -16.75 33.31 2.45
CA LEU A 323 -15.33 33.07 2.61
C LEU A 323 -14.80 33.87 3.80
N ALA A 324 -14.19 33.18 4.75
CA ALA A 324 -13.55 33.78 5.92
C ALA A 324 -12.34 32.94 6.35
N GLN A 325 -11.50 33.52 7.20
CA GLN A 325 -10.34 32.83 7.79
C GLN A 325 -10.39 32.92 9.31
N GLY A 326 -10.42 31.76 9.95
CA GLY A 326 -10.14 31.62 11.38
C GLY A 326 -8.73 31.08 11.61
N THR A 327 -8.41 30.80 12.86
CA THR A 327 -7.18 30.11 13.24
C THR A 327 -7.46 28.95 14.17
N ILE A 328 -6.57 27.95 14.15
CA ILE A 328 -6.53 26.83 15.09
C ILE A 328 -5.13 26.71 15.70
N THR A 329 -5.03 26.55 17.02
CA THR A 329 -3.75 26.38 17.71
C THR A 329 -3.35 24.91 17.72
N LEU A 330 -2.34 24.55 16.93
CA LEU A 330 -1.87 23.17 16.76
C LEU A 330 -0.54 22.97 17.52
N PRO A 331 -0.38 21.87 18.28
CA PRO A 331 0.91 21.51 18.85
C PRO A 331 1.88 21.12 17.74
N THR A 332 3.17 21.45 17.88
CA THR A 332 4.21 20.96 16.96
C THR A 332 5.20 20.05 17.67
N PHE A 333 5.50 18.92 17.03
CA PHE A 333 6.50 17.93 17.45
C PHE A 333 7.79 18.03 16.62
N TYR A 334 7.75 18.67 15.45
CA TYR A 334 8.95 19.00 14.67
C TYR A 334 9.36 20.46 14.94
N PRO A 335 10.66 20.76 15.00
CA PRO A 335 11.16 22.08 15.36
C PRO A 335 11.17 23.02 14.15
N GLY A 336 11.25 24.32 14.40
CA GLY A 336 11.28 25.36 13.36
C GLY A 336 10.22 26.43 13.62
N ASP A 337 10.47 27.64 13.13
CA ASP A 337 9.57 28.79 13.27
C ASP A 337 9.84 29.85 12.19
N SER A 338 9.02 30.90 12.15
CA SER A 338 9.19 32.02 11.25
C SER A 338 10.21 33.08 11.71
N SER A 339 11.15 32.79 12.62
CA SER A 339 12.08 33.79 13.19
C SER A 339 13.20 34.24 12.25
N GLY A 340 13.23 33.71 11.03
CA GLY A 340 14.23 34.00 10.01
C GLY A 340 15.09 32.79 9.66
N PRO A 341 16.25 32.99 9.00
CA PRO A 341 17.02 31.89 8.40
C PRO A 341 17.38 30.73 9.34
N ALA A 342 17.63 31.00 10.62
CA ALA A 342 17.93 29.93 11.59
C ALA A 342 16.69 29.08 11.93
N GLY A 343 15.53 29.72 12.08
CA GLY A 343 14.25 29.04 12.28
C GLY A 343 13.85 28.22 11.04
N TRP A 344 14.05 28.78 9.85
CA TRP A 344 13.77 28.13 8.57
C TRP A 344 14.62 26.88 8.35
N VAL A 345 15.94 26.98 8.53
CA VAL A 345 16.83 25.80 8.43
C VAL A 345 16.44 24.73 9.43
N THR A 346 16.03 25.12 10.64
CA THR A 346 15.52 24.18 11.66
C THR A 346 14.21 23.52 11.22
N ALA A 347 13.31 24.25 10.55
CA ALA A 347 12.06 23.71 10.01
C ALA A 347 12.30 22.69 8.88
N VAL A 348 13.28 22.96 8.02
CA VAL A 348 13.60 22.08 6.89
C VAL A 348 14.36 20.83 7.34
N THR A 349 15.33 20.96 8.26
CA THR A 349 16.20 19.83 8.67
C THR A 349 15.75 19.12 9.95
N GLY A 350 14.81 19.71 10.68
CA GLY A 350 14.31 19.19 11.95
C GLY A 350 13.40 17.98 11.80
N TYR A 351 13.34 17.17 12.85
CA TYR A 351 12.50 15.98 12.92
C TYR A 351 12.02 15.73 14.36
N TRP A 352 11.07 14.82 14.52
CA TRP A 352 10.50 14.47 15.82
C TRP A 352 11.54 13.80 16.72
N GLN A 353 11.42 14.02 18.03
CA GLN A 353 12.38 13.52 19.01
C GLN A 353 11.66 12.86 20.19
N ASN A 354 12.28 11.83 20.77
CA ASN A 354 11.78 11.13 21.96
C ASN A 354 12.66 11.33 23.22
N GLY A 355 13.69 12.18 23.12
CA GLY A 355 14.63 12.49 24.20
C GLY A 355 15.82 11.53 24.32
N SER A 356 15.84 10.46 23.52
CA SER A 356 16.97 9.54 23.36
C SER A 356 17.95 10.03 22.27
N VAL A 357 19.07 9.34 22.08
CA VAL A 357 20.04 9.64 21.02
C VAL A 357 20.46 8.36 20.27
N VAL A 358 20.81 8.50 18.99
CA VAL A 358 21.32 7.43 18.11
C VAL A 358 22.79 7.72 17.78
N TYR A 359 23.65 6.70 17.89
CA TYR A 359 25.06 6.78 17.50
C TYR A 359 25.29 6.16 16.12
N GLN A 360 25.60 6.98 15.12
CA GLN A 360 25.90 6.51 13.76
C GLN A 360 27.29 5.87 13.65
N ASN A 361 28.24 6.30 14.47
CA ASN A 361 29.55 5.69 14.61
C ASN A 361 30.16 5.98 16.00
N THR A 362 31.33 5.42 16.26
CA THR A 362 32.01 5.52 17.57
C THR A 362 32.84 6.79 17.77
N THR A 363 32.98 7.63 16.75
CA THR A 363 33.85 8.81 16.75
C THR A 363 33.12 10.14 16.76
N ASP A 364 31.90 10.20 16.22
CA ASP A 364 31.11 11.40 16.08
C ASP A 364 30.08 11.56 17.22
N PRO A 365 29.65 12.81 17.51
CA PRO A 365 28.54 13.04 18.43
C PRO A 365 27.25 12.33 17.97
N PRO A 366 26.39 11.90 18.90
CA PRO A 366 25.14 11.25 18.53
C PRO A 366 24.11 12.25 18.02
N ASN A 367 23.16 11.75 17.23
CA ASN A 367 21.97 12.49 16.81
C ASN A 367 20.84 12.29 17.82
N ASN A 368 19.90 13.22 17.91
CA ASN A 368 18.67 12.97 18.66
C ASN A 368 17.91 11.82 18.01
N ALA A 369 17.35 10.91 18.79
CA ALA A 369 16.65 9.75 18.25
C ALA A 369 15.26 10.17 17.74
N PHE A 370 14.90 9.63 16.57
CA PHE A 370 13.52 9.65 16.11
C PHE A 370 12.67 8.68 16.96
N PRO A 371 11.40 8.98 17.25
CA PRO A 371 10.51 8.06 17.96
C PRO A 371 10.36 6.72 17.22
N THR A 372 10.33 5.62 17.97
CA THR A 372 10.23 4.25 17.43
C THR A 372 9.19 3.44 18.19
N ARG A 373 8.86 2.23 17.75
CA ARG A 373 8.00 1.33 18.52
C ARG A 373 8.55 1.02 19.92
N TYR A 374 9.87 1.07 20.11
CA TYR A 374 10.52 0.81 21.40
C TYR A 374 10.45 2.01 22.35
N ASN A 375 10.39 3.23 21.82
CA ASN A 375 10.10 4.44 22.57
C ASN A 375 9.23 5.38 21.71
N PRO A 376 7.90 5.19 21.72
CA PRO A 376 6.98 5.90 20.82
C PRO A 376 6.65 7.30 21.31
N ASN A 377 7.15 7.71 22.49
CA ASN A 377 6.85 9.02 23.04
C ASN A 377 7.43 10.12 22.16
N VAL A 378 6.59 11.09 21.81
CA VAL A 378 6.98 12.26 21.03
C VAL A 378 7.08 13.49 21.94
N ILE A 379 8.11 14.31 21.75
CA ILE A 379 8.28 15.57 22.48
C ILE A 379 7.60 16.70 21.72
N GLN A 380 6.59 17.32 22.33
CA GLN A 380 6.04 18.57 21.83
C GLN A 380 7.05 19.70 22.07
N VAL A 381 7.43 20.40 21.02
CA VAL A 381 8.43 21.49 21.06
C VAL A 381 7.80 22.88 21.00
N GLY A 382 6.52 22.98 20.69
CA GLY A 382 5.78 24.25 20.68
C GLY A 382 4.34 24.11 20.21
N SER A 383 3.79 25.22 19.69
CA SER A 383 2.50 25.27 19.01
C SER A 383 2.50 26.40 17.98
N HIS A 384 1.76 26.22 16.89
CA HIS A 384 1.50 27.25 15.88
C HIS A 384 0.01 27.64 15.89
N GLU A 385 -0.27 28.93 15.77
CA GLU A 385 -1.63 29.42 15.54
C GLU A 385 -1.86 29.47 14.02
N VAL A 386 -2.49 28.43 13.48
CA VAL A 386 -2.51 28.15 12.04
C VAL A 386 -3.76 28.71 11.38
N PRO A 387 -3.64 29.45 10.25
CA PRO A 387 -4.79 29.91 9.49
C PRO A 387 -5.56 28.77 8.83
N VAL A 388 -6.89 28.83 8.96
CA VAL A 388 -7.85 27.88 8.40
C VAL A 388 -8.87 28.64 7.58
N LEU A 389 -9.04 28.23 6.34
CA LEU A 389 -10.07 28.76 5.46
C LEU A 389 -11.40 28.11 5.83
N VAL A 390 -12.39 28.94 6.15
CA VAL A 390 -13.74 28.52 6.50
C VAL A 390 -14.68 29.04 5.43
N MET A 391 -15.35 28.11 4.74
CA MET A 391 -16.29 28.44 3.69
C MET A 391 -17.65 27.82 3.96
N THR A 392 -18.69 28.63 4.01
CA THR A 392 -20.01 28.18 4.46
C THR A 392 -21.09 28.47 3.41
N PRO A 393 -22.17 27.68 3.41
CA PRO A 393 -23.41 28.07 2.73
C PRO A 393 -23.91 29.44 3.19
N ASN A 394 -24.68 30.10 2.32
CA ASN A 394 -25.32 31.38 2.65
C ASN A 394 -26.58 31.21 3.52
N GLU A 395 -27.09 29.98 3.64
CA GLU A 395 -28.19 29.63 4.53
C GLU A 395 -27.64 29.29 5.93
N PRO A 396 -28.31 29.65 7.03
CA PRO A 396 -27.84 29.38 8.40
C PRO A 396 -27.55 27.89 8.67
N GLY A 397 -26.56 27.62 9.52
CA GLY A 397 -26.18 26.27 9.94
C GLY A 397 -27.09 25.65 11.02
N PRO A 398 -26.66 24.55 11.67
CA PRO A 398 -25.32 23.95 11.56
C PRO A 398 -25.13 23.18 10.26
N TRP A 399 -23.91 23.18 9.73
CA TRP A 399 -23.56 22.47 8.50
C TRP A 399 -22.71 21.22 8.77
N PRO A 400 -22.94 20.10 8.08
CA PRO A 400 -21.93 19.05 7.93
C PRO A 400 -20.69 19.60 7.22
N VAL A 401 -19.54 19.01 7.48
CA VAL A 401 -18.25 19.59 7.09
C VAL A 401 -17.48 18.67 6.16
N VAL A 402 -16.92 19.25 5.10
CA VAL A 402 -15.87 18.63 4.28
C VAL A 402 -14.53 19.26 4.64
N ILE A 403 -13.63 18.46 5.19
CA ILE A 403 -12.22 18.84 5.33
C ILE A 403 -11.53 18.60 3.98
N PHE A 404 -10.96 19.65 3.40
CA PHE A 404 -10.20 19.57 2.15
C PHE A 404 -8.70 19.70 2.39
N GLN A 405 -7.92 18.71 1.94
CA GLN A 405 -6.45 18.74 1.95
C GLN A 405 -5.91 18.88 0.51
N HIS A 406 -5.13 19.93 0.31
CA HIS A 406 -4.56 20.29 -0.99
C HIS A 406 -3.38 19.38 -1.42
N GLY A 407 -3.02 19.45 -2.70
CA GLY A 407 -1.89 18.73 -3.29
C GLY A 407 -0.52 19.35 -2.96
N ILE A 408 0.55 18.65 -3.37
CA ILE A 408 1.93 19.13 -3.27
C ILE A 408 2.10 20.39 -4.12
N THR A 409 2.92 21.36 -3.68
CA THR A 409 3.10 22.67 -4.34
C THR A 409 1.92 23.65 -4.27
N ARG A 410 0.84 23.25 -3.60
CA ARG A 410 -0.41 24.01 -3.51
C ARG A 410 -0.69 24.49 -2.09
N SER A 411 -1.87 25.06 -1.86
CA SER A 411 -2.28 25.60 -0.57
C SER A 411 -3.76 25.36 -0.31
N ARG A 412 -4.23 25.67 0.91
CA ARG A 412 -5.63 25.59 1.35
C ARG A 412 -6.63 26.28 0.43
N PHE A 413 -6.18 27.23 -0.39
CA PHE A 413 -7.02 27.93 -1.36
C PHE A 413 -7.48 27.05 -2.52
N ASP A 414 -6.86 25.89 -2.75
CA ASP A 414 -7.35 24.91 -3.74
C ASP A 414 -8.76 24.42 -3.38
N ALA A 415 -9.15 24.47 -2.11
CA ALA A 415 -10.51 24.16 -1.67
C ALA A 415 -11.58 25.01 -2.40
N THR A 416 -11.24 26.25 -2.77
CA THR A 416 -12.17 27.19 -3.43
C THR A 416 -12.71 26.69 -4.77
N ALA A 417 -11.99 25.75 -5.42
CA ALA A 417 -12.46 25.11 -6.65
C ALA A 417 -13.67 24.17 -6.42
N PHE A 418 -13.86 23.67 -5.19
CA PHE A 418 -14.88 22.69 -4.82
C PHE A 418 -15.98 23.28 -3.95
N THR A 419 -15.69 24.40 -3.28
CA THR A 419 -16.57 25.01 -2.29
C THR A 419 -17.99 25.24 -2.78
N SER A 420 -18.15 25.79 -3.99
CA SER A 420 -19.49 26.10 -4.52
C SER A 420 -20.36 24.84 -4.65
N ILE A 421 -19.77 23.69 -4.95
CA ILE A 421 -20.48 22.41 -5.10
C ILE A 421 -20.93 21.88 -3.75
N PHE A 422 -20.02 21.83 -2.78
CA PHE A 422 -20.36 21.35 -1.43
C PHE A 422 -21.28 22.31 -0.68
N CYS A 423 -21.05 23.62 -0.75
CA CYS A 423 -21.92 24.59 -0.09
C CYS A 423 -23.32 24.65 -0.69
N ASN A 424 -23.47 24.44 -2.00
CA ASN A 424 -24.78 24.31 -2.62
C ASN A 424 -25.51 23.01 -2.21
N ALA A 425 -24.76 21.99 -1.77
CA ALA A 425 -25.31 20.78 -1.16
C ALA A 425 -25.53 20.90 0.35
N GLY A 426 -25.27 22.06 0.96
CA GLY A 426 -25.48 22.31 2.40
C GLY A 426 -24.28 21.99 3.29
N PHE A 427 -23.11 21.73 2.73
CA PHE A 427 -21.89 21.44 3.49
C PHE A 427 -21.02 22.69 3.63
N ALA A 428 -20.41 22.87 4.80
CA ALA A 428 -19.27 23.77 4.94
C ALA A 428 -18.00 23.08 4.44
N VAL A 429 -17.07 23.87 3.89
CA VAL A 429 -15.73 23.39 3.50
C VAL A 429 -14.70 24.07 4.39
N ILE A 430 -13.85 23.27 5.01
CA ILE A 430 -12.76 23.73 5.88
C ILE A 430 -11.45 23.23 5.29
N SER A 431 -10.47 24.14 5.16
CA SER A 431 -9.15 23.77 4.62
C SER A 431 -8.02 24.49 5.35
N MET A 432 -6.94 23.77 5.61
CA MET A 432 -5.71 24.30 6.18
C MET A 432 -4.51 23.82 5.36
N ASP A 433 -3.39 24.53 5.50
CA ASP A 433 -2.17 24.11 4.85
C ASP A 433 -1.53 22.93 5.59
N ALA A 434 -0.99 21.98 4.83
CA ALA A 434 -0.06 21.02 5.39
C ALA A 434 1.20 21.76 5.93
N PRO A 435 1.95 21.16 6.87
CA PRO A 435 3.25 21.70 7.29
C PRO A 435 4.14 22.04 6.08
N LEU A 436 4.86 23.17 6.16
CA LEU A 436 5.72 23.70 5.09
C LEU A 436 5.00 24.06 3.78
N HIS A 437 3.67 24.13 3.79
CA HIS A 437 2.85 24.63 2.69
C HIS A 437 2.16 25.94 3.05
N GLY A 438 1.71 26.65 2.01
CA GLY A 438 0.84 27.81 2.14
C GLY A 438 0.97 28.80 1.02
N THR A 439 0.77 30.08 1.33
CA THR A 439 0.54 31.10 0.31
C THR A 439 1.57 32.23 0.35
N GLU A 440 1.51 33.09 -0.66
CA GLU A 440 2.41 34.23 -0.84
C GLU A 440 1.87 35.49 -0.16
N LEU A 441 2.75 36.45 0.17
CA LEU A 441 2.38 37.70 0.85
C LEU A 441 1.31 38.53 0.13
N LEU A 442 1.22 38.39 -1.21
CA LEU A 442 0.26 39.12 -2.03
C LEU A 442 -1.16 38.58 -1.93
N ASN A 443 -1.34 37.34 -1.43
CA ASN A 443 -2.66 36.78 -1.24
C ASN A 443 -3.43 37.60 -0.19
N PRO A 444 -4.65 38.08 -0.49
CA PRO A 444 -5.44 38.89 0.45
C PRO A 444 -5.72 38.21 1.79
N TYR A 445 -5.72 36.87 1.83
CA TYR A 445 -5.95 36.06 3.02
C TYR A 445 -4.65 35.59 3.71
N TYR A 446 -3.47 36.07 3.30
CA TYR A 446 -2.21 35.79 3.99
C TYR A 446 -2.27 36.26 5.46
N ALA A 447 -1.95 35.37 6.41
CA ALA A 447 -1.96 35.68 7.84
C ALA A 447 -0.88 36.72 8.20
N GLY A 448 -1.27 37.78 8.91
CA GLY A 448 -0.40 38.94 9.16
C GLY A 448 -0.14 39.82 7.92
N GLY A 449 -0.79 39.53 6.79
CA GLY A 449 -0.67 40.28 5.55
C GLY A 449 -1.52 41.56 5.52
N SER A 450 -1.84 42.04 4.32
CA SER A 450 -2.56 43.31 4.14
C SER A 450 -3.98 43.31 4.75
N GLY A 451 -4.61 42.14 4.89
CA GLY A 451 -5.90 41.95 5.55
C GLY A 451 -5.83 41.97 7.08
N ASN A 452 -4.63 41.98 7.68
CA ASN A 452 -4.40 41.93 9.13
C ASN A 452 -5.15 40.76 9.82
N LEU A 453 -5.20 39.61 9.15
CA LEU A 453 -5.78 38.38 9.67
C LEU A 453 -4.82 37.74 10.70
N PRO A 454 -5.35 37.08 11.75
CA PRO A 454 -4.52 36.39 12.74
C PRO A 454 -3.85 35.12 12.18
N GLY A 455 -2.86 34.62 12.92
CA GLY A 455 -2.17 33.37 12.65
C GLY A 455 -0.76 33.50 12.06
N GLU A 456 -0.12 32.35 11.86
CA GLU A 456 1.18 32.15 11.25
C GLU A 456 1.04 31.12 10.10
N GLU A 457 1.50 31.49 8.90
CA GLU A 457 1.49 30.61 7.74
C GLU A 457 2.31 29.34 7.97
N ARG A 458 1.83 28.19 7.47
CA ARG A 458 2.56 26.91 7.61
C ARG A 458 3.82 26.83 6.74
N THR A 459 3.98 27.73 5.77
CA THR A 459 5.25 27.94 5.05
C THR A 459 6.33 28.53 5.94
N LEU A 460 5.98 29.12 7.09
CA LEU A 460 6.88 29.87 7.98
C LEU A 460 7.61 31.03 7.28
N ALA A 461 7.11 31.45 6.10
CA ALA A 461 7.76 32.40 5.20
C ALA A 461 9.22 32.04 4.89
N ILE A 462 9.52 30.75 4.74
CA ILE A 462 10.85 30.25 4.41
C ILE A 462 11.32 30.87 3.08
N ASP A 463 12.55 31.36 3.06
CA ASP A 463 13.26 31.93 1.91
C ASP A 463 14.73 31.46 2.01
N LEU A 464 15.01 30.29 1.44
CA LEU A 464 16.32 29.64 1.49
C LEU A 464 16.91 29.41 0.09
N ILE A 465 16.12 29.57 -0.97
CA ILE A 465 16.56 29.45 -2.36
C ILE A 465 16.20 30.69 -3.17
N ASP A 466 16.89 30.87 -4.29
CA ASP A 466 16.49 31.84 -5.29
C ASP A 466 15.41 31.20 -6.16
N ASN A 467 14.22 31.77 -6.18
CA ASN A 467 13.04 31.16 -6.80
C ASN A 467 13.12 31.09 -8.33
N ASP A 468 13.99 31.89 -8.95
CA ASP A 468 14.21 31.89 -10.40
C ASP A 468 15.23 30.81 -10.81
N THR A 469 16.25 30.56 -9.98
CA THR A 469 17.38 29.68 -10.31
C THR A 469 17.37 28.34 -9.59
N GLY A 470 16.65 28.23 -8.46
CA GLY A 470 16.68 27.08 -7.56
C GLY A 470 17.99 26.91 -6.79
N GLU A 471 18.90 27.87 -6.88
CA GLU A 471 20.20 27.82 -6.20
C GLU A 471 20.08 28.24 -4.73
N PRO A 472 20.94 27.72 -3.82
CA PRO A 472 20.90 28.10 -2.42
C PRO A 472 21.15 29.60 -2.19
N GLY A 473 20.32 30.23 -1.38
CA GLY A 473 20.43 31.63 -0.95
C GLY A 473 19.12 32.39 -1.09
N SER A 474 18.83 33.26 -0.11
CA SER A 474 17.59 34.05 -0.09
C SER A 474 17.55 35.13 -1.17
N ASP A 475 16.42 35.24 -1.87
CA ASP A 475 16.14 36.29 -2.88
C ASP A 475 15.12 37.34 -2.40
N GLY A 476 14.56 37.16 -1.20
CA GLY A 476 13.56 38.04 -0.60
C GLY A 476 12.11 37.68 -0.97
N ILE A 477 11.90 36.57 -1.67
CA ILE A 477 10.61 36.00 -2.04
C ILE A 477 10.42 34.72 -1.23
N ILE A 478 9.21 34.47 -0.73
CA ILE A 478 8.91 33.21 -0.03
C ILE A 478 9.09 32.05 -1.02
N ASP A 479 9.77 31.00 -0.59
CA ASP A 479 9.97 29.78 -1.38
C ASP A 479 8.62 29.14 -1.73
N PRO A 480 8.50 28.43 -2.88
CA PRO A 480 7.26 27.80 -3.28
C PRO A 480 6.67 26.88 -2.21
N SER A 481 5.34 26.90 -2.09
CA SER A 481 4.61 26.04 -1.15
C SER A 481 5.08 24.58 -1.23
N GLY A 482 5.32 23.92 -0.11
CA GLY A 482 5.65 22.49 -0.09
C GLY A 482 7.01 22.11 -0.65
N GLU A 483 7.87 23.07 -1.02
CA GLU A 483 9.20 22.80 -1.58
C GLU A 483 10.05 21.87 -0.69
N TYR A 484 9.88 21.99 0.62
CA TYR A 484 10.59 21.22 1.63
C TYR A 484 9.79 20.07 2.25
N PHE A 485 8.65 19.68 1.67
CA PHE A 485 7.85 18.57 2.20
C PHE A 485 8.43 17.21 1.82
N LEU A 486 8.79 17.03 0.54
CA LEU A 486 9.53 15.86 0.02
C LEU A 486 11.03 16.22 -0.07
N ASN A 487 11.65 16.30 1.09
CA ASN A 487 12.97 16.86 1.35
C ASN A 487 14.08 15.83 1.19
N PHE A 488 14.67 15.73 0.00
CA PHE A 488 15.85 14.90 -0.21
C PHE A 488 17.07 15.32 0.64
N PRO A 489 17.31 16.62 0.93
CA PRO A 489 18.30 17.05 1.91
C PRO A 489 18.09 16.54 3.36
N SER A 490 16.88 16.13 3.75
CA SER A 490 16.63 15.49 5.05
C SER A 490 15.43 14.54 4.97
N LEU A 491 15.70 13.27 4.71
CA LEU A 491 14.65 12.26 4.48
C LEU A 491 13.78 12.05 5.73
N ILE A 492 14.39 12.10 6.92
CA ILE A 492 13.66 11.91 8.18
C ILE A 492 12.75 13.10 8.50
N SER A 493 13.12 14.32 8.06
CA SER A 493 12.25 15.50 8.14
C SER A 493 10.97 15.30 7.34
N SER A 494 11.05 14.74 6.11
CA SER A 494 9.87 14.41 5.31
C SER A 494 8.88 13.49 6.02
N ARG A 495 9.38 12.44 6.68
CA ARG A 495 8.53 11.57 7.51
C ARG A 495 7.89 12.37 8.64
N ALA A 496 8.67 13.19 9.36
CA ALA A 496 8.21 13.98 10.50
C ALA A 496 7.12 15.01 10.14
N VAL A 497 7.31 15.78 9.07
CA VAL A 497 6.33 16.81 8.64
C VAL A 497 5.04 16.18 8.12
N TRP A 498 5.11 15.00 7.51
CA TRP A 498 3.92 14.25 7.11
C TRP A 498 3.16 13.72 8.34
N MET A 499 3.86 13.12 9.31
CA MET A 499 3.24 12.69 10.57
C MET A 499 2.60 13.87 11.33
N GLN A 500 3.22 15.05 11.26
CA GLN A 500 2.63 16.27 11.80
C GLN A 500 1.36 16.66 11.06
N ALA A 501 1.31 16.58 9.72
CA ALA A 501 0.09 16.86 8.96
C ALA A 501 -1.09 15.97 9.40
N VAL A 502 -0.81 14.70 9.71
CA VAL A 502 -1.81 13.75 10.22
C VAL A 502 -2.30 14.15 11.62
N CYS A 503 -1.40 14.56 12.52
CA CYS A 503 -1.78 15.04 13.85
C CYS A 503 -2.59 16.34 13.77
N ASP A 504 -2.18 17.26 12.89
CA ASP A 504 -2.86 18.52 12.61
C ASP A 504 -4.32 18.24 12.15
N LEU A 505 -4.51 17.31 11.21
CA LEU A 505 -5.84 16.92 10.69
C LEU A 505 -6.72 16.23 11.75
N ALA A 506 -6.14 15.37 12.59
CA ALA A 506 -6.86 14.72 13.68
C ALA A 506 -7.37 15.74 14.70
N LEU A 507 -6.53 16.71 15.07
CA LEU A 507 -6.91 17.76 16.00
C LEU A 507 -7.95 18.72 15.41
N LEU A 508 -7.82 19.07 14.13
CA LEU A 508 -8.82 19.84 13.40
C LEU A 508 -10.18 19.13 13.45
N THR A 509 -10.21 17.84 13.12
CA THR A 509 -11.44 17.02 13.08
C THR A 509 -12.20 17.07 14.40
N ILE A 510 -11.52 16.87 15.54
CA ILE A 510 -12.21 16.91 16.84
C ILE A 510 -12.55 18.31 17.34
N SER A 511 -11.98 19.36 16.72
CA SER A 511 -12.22 20.75 17.13
C SER A 511 -13.38 21.40 16.39
N ILE A 512 -13.66 20.96 15.15
CA ILE A 512 -14.72 21.51 14.30
C ILE A 512 -16.10 21.55 14.98
N PRO A 513 -16.60 20.49 15.65
CA PRO A 513 -17.95 20.51 16.23
C PRO A 513 -18.12 21.54 17.36
N GLY A 514 -17.03 22.03 17.95
CA GLY A 514 -17.01 23.04 19.00
C GLY A 514 -16.61 24.44 18.53
N TRP A 515 -16.46 24.66 17.22
CA TRP A 515 -15.97 25.93 16.68
C TRP A 515 -17.09 26.96 16.54
N ASP A 516 -16.99 28.07 17.29
CA ASP A 516 -17.81 29.28 17.12
C ASP A 516 -17.22 30.15 16.00
N GLN A 517 -17.56 29.84 14.75
CA GLN A 517 -16.93 30.51 13.60
C GLN A 517 -17.44 31.94 13.40
N ASN A 518 -18.68 32.22 13.80
CA ASN A 518 -19.30 33.53 13.59
C ASN A 518 -19.16 34.50 14.80
N GLY A 519 -18.77 33.99 15.97
CA GLY A 519 -18.51 34.75 17.18
C GLY A 519 -19.78 35.19 17.94
N ASP A 520 -20.91 34.51 17.73
CA ASP A 520 -22.18 34.79 18.41
C ASP A 520 -22.30 34.11 19.79
N GLY A 521 -21.37 33.21 20.12
CA GLY A 521 -21.32 32.46 21.37
C GLY A 521 -22.16 31.17 21.40
N ASP A 522 -22.71 30.72 20.27
CA ASP A 522 -23.47 29.48 20.12
C ASP A 522 -22.87 28.53 19.07
N THR A 523 -21.96 27.66 19.50
CA THR A 523 -21.29 26.68 18.63
C THR A 523 -22.25 25.64 18.02
N THR A 524 -23.47 25.49 18.54
CA THR A 524 -24.40 24.44 18.09
C THR A 524 -25.07 24.76 16.75
N ASN A 525 -24.93 25.99 16.29
CA ASN A 525 -25.52 26.49 15.05
C ASN A 525 -24.51 26.63 13.90
N ASP A 526 -23.22 26.33 14.13
CA ASP A 526 -22.16 26.48 13.14
C ASP A 526 -21.87 25.15 12.43
N PHE A 527 -21.38 24.12 13.13
CA PHE A 527 -20.99 22.84 12.52
C PHE A 527 -21.60 21.63 13.24
N THR A 528 -21.86 20.55 12.49
CA THR A 528 -22.25 19.25 13.05
C THR A 528 -21.02 18.36 13.33
N ASP A 529 -21.24 17.18 13.91
CA ASP A 529 -20.25 16.11 14.04
C ASP A 529 -20.13 15.21 12.79
N GLU A 530 -21.01 15.37 11.79
CA GLU A 530 -20.84 14.76 10.47
C GLU A 530 -19.70 15.45 9.69
N ILE A 531 -18.55 14.76 9.63
CA ILE A 531 -17.33 15.26 9.00
C ILE A 531 -16.89 14.29 7.89
N HIS A 532 -16.56 14.84 6.73
CA HIS A 532 -16.04 14.14 5.56
C HIS A 532 -14.65 14.62 5.20
N TYR A 533 -13.91 13.83 4.43
CA TYR A 533 -12.56 14.15 4.01
C TYR A 533 -12.41 14.14 2.49
N VAL A 534 -11.81 15.16 1.90
CA VAL A 534 -11.38 15.18 0.49
C VAL A 534 -9.90 15.48 0.44
N GLY A 535 -9.12 14.54 -0.10
CA GLY A 535 -7.70 14.69 -0.34
C GLY A 535 -7.37 14.64 -1.83
N HIS A 536 -6.70 15.67 -2.34
CA HIS A 536 -6.25 15.72 -3.74
C HIS A 536 -4.74 15.50 -3.85
N SER A 537 -4.29 14.55 -4.66
CA SER A 537 -2.86 14.24 -4.88
C SER A 537 -2.12 13.95 -3.56
N LEU A 538 -1.18 14.80 -3.14
CA LEU A 538 -0.54 14.72 -1.80
C LEU A 538 -1.56 14.72 -0.67
N GLY A 539 -2.66 15.47 -0.80
CA GLY A 539 -3.76 15.42 0.15
C GLY A 539 -4.36 14.02 0.25
N GLY A 540 -4.47 13.27 -0.85
CA GLY A 540 -4.88 11.86 -0.80
C GLY A 540 -3.82 10.94 -0.16
N LEU A 541 -2.52 11.27 -0.34
CA LEU A 541 -1.44 10.52 0.31
C LEU A 541 -1.49 10.72 1.84
N ILE A 542 -1.57 11.98 2.29
CA ILE A 542 -1.75 12.34 3.70
C ILE A 542 -3.06 11.75 4.23
N GLY A 543 -4.13 11.84 3.45
CA GLY A 543 -5.45 11.30 3.76
C GLY A 543 -5.45 9.81 4.03
N SER A 544 -4.75 9.01 3.22
CA SER A 544 -4.62 7.56 3.45
C SER A 544 -4.05 7.26 4.83
N THR A 545 -3.02 7.99 5.25
CA THR A 545 -2.35 7.86 6.54
C THR A 545 -3.18 8.44 7.68
N PHE A 546 -3.85 9.58 7.46
CA PHE A 546 -4.76 10.21 8.41
C PHE A 546 -5.96 9.31 8.75
N LEU A 547 -6.66 8.81 7.74
CA LEU A 547 -7.82 7.92 7.92
C LEU A 547 -7.41 6.59 8.59
N SER A 548 -6.19 6.12 8.34
CA SER A 548 -5.61 4.94 8.99
C SER A 548 -5.37 5.17 10.48
N ALA A 549 -4.85 6.33 10.89
CA ALA A 549 -4.51 6.65 12.28
C ALA A 549 -5.70 7.18 13.10
N MET A 550 -6.64 7.90 12.46
CA MET A 550 -7.82 8.43 13.11
C MET A 550 -8.67 7.30 13.71
N PRO A 551 -9.22 7.45 14.94
CA PRO A 551 -10.19 6.49 15.47
C PRO A 551 -11.46 6.43 14.60
N GLU A 552 -12.11 5.27 14.60
CA GLU A 552 -13.39 5.08 13.90
C GLU A 552 -14.48 6.01 14.43
N GLY A 553 -15.42 6.38 13.56
CA GLY A 553 -16.60 7.19 13.92
C GLY A 553 -16.42 8.71 13.87
N TYR A 554 -15.22 9.21 13.56
CA TYR A 554 -14.98 10.65 13.41
C TYR A 554 -15.08 11.16 11.96
N ILE A 555 -14.91 10.29 10.98
CA ILE A 555 -15.02 10.62 9.56
C ILE A 555 -16.08 9.72 8.93
N SER A 556 -17.10 10.32 8.33
CA SER A 556 -18.25 9.64 7.73
C SER A 556 -17.92 9.01 6.38
N SER A 557 -17.20 9.72 5.52
CA SER A 557 -16.70 9.20 4.25
C SER A 557 -15.51 10.01 3.75
N ALA A 558 -14.72 9.41 2.85
CA ALA A 558 -13.53 10.03 2.30
C ALA A 558 -13.41 9.89 0.78
N GLU A 559 -12.81 10.90 0.16
CA GLU A 559 -12.35 10.93 -1.23
C GLU A 559 -10.83 11.02 -1.25
N LEU A 560 -10.18 10.13 -2.00
CA LEU A 560 -8.75 10.14 -2.27
C LEU A 560 -8.53 10.27 -3.78
N ASN A 561 -8.57 11.49 -4.27
CA ASN A 561 -8.56 11.77 -5.69
C ASN A 561 -7.12 11.92 -6.23
N VAL A 562 -6.86 11.27 -7.37
CA VAL A 562 -5.57 11.19 -8.07
C VAL A 562 -4.39 10.94 -7.13
N THR A 563 -4.55 9.96 -6.23
CA THR A 563 -3.53 9.57 -5.26
C THR A 563 -2.83 8.27 -5.64
N GLY A 564 -1.76 7.90 -4.92
CA GLY A 564 -0.98 6.69 -5.16
C GLY A 564 -0.29 6.17 -3.91
N GLY A 565 0.68 5.29 -4.08
CA GLY A 565 1.49 4.74 -2.99
C GLY A 565 2.84 4.25 -3.50
N GLY A 566 3.69 3.74 -2.60
CA GLY A 566 5.05 3.32 -2.94
C GLY A 566 5.86 4.54 -3.36
N VAL A 567 5.85 5.57 -2.52
CA VAL A 567 6.15 6.97 -2.85
C VAL A 567 7.47 7.10 -3.59
N ALA A 568 8.55 6.47 -3.13
CA ALA A 568 9.85 6.59 -3.79
C ALA A 568 9.83 6.06 -5.24
N LYS A 569 9.19 4.91 -5.47
CA LYS A 569 9.06 4.30 -6.81
C LYS A 569 8.03 5.01 -7.68
N MET A 570 6.97 5.54 -7.08
CA MET A 570 6.01 6.39 -7.78
C MET A 570 6.67 7.69 -8.28
N LEU A 571 7.47 8.35 -7.43
CA LEU A 571 8.21 9.57 -7.79
C LEU A 571 9.30 9.28 -8.82
N GLU A 572 10.01 8.14 -8.71
CA GLU A 572 10.98 7.70 -9.72
C GLU A 572 10.35 7.58 -11.11
N ASN A 573 9.10 7.11 -11.20
CA ASN A 573 8.40 6.90 -12.47
C ASN A 573 7.64 8.15 -12.95
N SER A 574 7.58 9.22 -12.16
CA SER A 574 6.84 10.43 -12.51
C SER A 574 7.63 11.31 -13.49
N PRO A 575 7.04 11.73 -14.63
CA PRO A 575 7.67 12.70 -15.53
C PRO A 575 8.02 14.06 -14.89
N ILE A 576 7.37 14.41 -13.78
CA ILE A 576 7.56 15.68 -13.06
C ILE A 576 8.63 15.55 -11.96
N TYR A 577 8.60 14.44 -11.21
CA TYR A 577 9.47 14.28 -10.04
C TYR A 577 10.77 13.52 -10.34
N ASN A 578 10.81 12.70 -11.39
CA ASN A 578 12.03 11.98 -11.78
C ASN A 578 13.22 12.94 -11.97
N PRO A 579 13.10 14.12 -12.61
CA PRO A 579 14.23 15.05 -12.72
C PRO A 579 14.77 15.58 -11.39
N ARG A 580 13.90 15.84 -10.41
CA ARG A 580 14.32 16.26 -9.06
C ARG A 580 15.12 15.15 -8.39
N LEU A 581 14.65 13.90 -8.51
CA LEU A 581 15.37 12.71 -8.02
C LEU A 581 16.71 12.52 -8.74
N LEU A 582 16.76 12.74 -10.06
CA LEU A 582 18.00 12.66 -10.85
C LEU A 582 19.01 13.72 -10.46
N ASN A 583 18.58 14.95 -10.16
CA ASN A 583 19.46 16.00 -9.66
C ASN A 583 20.05 15.64 -8.29
N PHE A 584 19.22 15.08 -7.39
CA PHE A 584 19.70 14.53 -6.13
C PHE A 584 20.74 13.42 -6.35
N PHE A 585 20.44 12.46 -7.24
CA PHE A 585 21.40 11.40 -7.60
C PHE A 585 22.69 11.94 -8.19
N ALA A 586 22.63 12.95 -9.06
CA ALA A 586 23.81 13.57 -9.64
C ALA A 586 24.70 14.22 -8.56
N GLY A 587 24.10 14.87 -7.56
CA GLY A 587 24.79 15.40 -6.38
C GLY A 587 25.55 14.33 -5.60
N GLU A 588 24.93 13.16 -5.45
CA GLU A 588 25.51 11.99 -4.76
C GLU A 588 26.40 11.10 -5.65
N GLY A 589 26.53 11.43 -6.94
CA GLY A 589 27.27 10.62 -7.92
C GLY A 589 26.61 9.25 -8.19
N LEU A 590 25.31 9.15 -7.96
CA LEU A 590 24.45 8.03 -8.30
C LEU A 590 23.96 8.16 -9.75
N VAL A 591 23.76 7.02 -10.39
CA VAL A 591 23.18 6.94 -11.74
C VAL A 591 21.93 6.09 -11.65
N GLN A 592 20.79 6.60 -12.11
CA GLN A 592 19.52 5.86 -12.08
C GLN A 592 19.67 4.48 -12.73
N GLY A 593 19.04 3.47 -12.14
CA GLY A 593 19.15 2.07 -12.54
C GLY A 593 20.46 1.38 -12.22
N SER A 594 21.47 2.09 -11.69
CA SER A 594 22.62 1.41 -11.07
C SER A 594 22.19 0.77 -9.75
N THR A 595 22.82 -0.35 -9.37
CA THR A 595 22.55 -1.03 -8.08
C THR A 595 22.60 -0.07 -6.88
N ARG A 596 23.49 0.93 -6.93
CA ARG A 596 23.64 1.94 -5.87
C ARG A 596 22.46 2.91 -5.82
N ALA A 597 21.94 3.33 -6.97
CA ALA A 597 20.74 4.16 -7.00
C ALA A 597 19.52 3.38 -6.50
N GLU A 598 19.38 2.10 -6.88
CA GLU A 598 18.29 1.25 -6.39
C GLU A 598 18.36 1.02 -4.88
N GLN A 599 19.56 0.86 -4.33
CA GLN A 599 19.77 0.82 -2.87
C GLN A 599 19.38 2.14 -2.21
N ALA A 600 19.77 3.28 -2.78
CA ALA A 600 19.38 4.59 -2.25
C ALA A 600 17.85 4.78 -2.28
N ILE A 601 17.19 4.40 -3.38
CA ILE A 601 15.72 4.41 -3.49
C ILE A 601 15.08 3.50 -2.43
N SER A 602 15.66 2.31 -2.20
CA SER A 602 15.16 1.38 -1.18
C SER A 602 15.22 1.97 0.23
N VAL A 603 16.26 2.74 0.54
CA VAL A 603 16.37 3.44 1.82
C VAL A 603 15.42 4.64 1.90
N ILE A 604 15.24 5.39 0.81
CA ILE A 604 14.23 6.45 0.74
C ILE A 604 12.83 5.87 0.99
N SER A 605 12.49 4.72 0.39
CA SER A 605 11.26 3.97 0.69
C SER A 605 11.20 3.58 2.16
N ALA A 606 12.30 3.05 2.72
CA ALA A 606 12.35 2.68 4.14
C ALA A 606 12.02 3.85 5.07
N VAL A 607 12.53 5.05 4.78
CA VAL A 607 12.20 6.23 5.59
C VAL A 607 10.73 6.61 5.44
N ALA A 608 10.18 6.51 4.23
CA ALA A 608 8.80 6.86 3.92
C ALA A 608 7.76 5.85 4.44
N ASP A 609 8.11 4.57 4.64
CA ASP A 609 7.15 3.50 4.96
C ASP A 609 6.17 3.81 6.10
N GLY A 610 6.62 4.52 7.14
CA GLY A 610 5.76 4.88 8.28
C GLY A 610 4.70 5.95 7.97
N VAL A 611 4.72 6.50 6.76
CA VAL A 611 3.70 7.42 6.23
C VAL A 611 3.22 7.05 4.82
N ASP A 612 3.78 6.00 4.20
CA ASP A 612 3.46 5.60 2.83
C ASP A 612 2.05 4.98 2.75
N PRO A 613 1.15 5.51 1.90
CA PRO A 613 -0.22 5.03 1.77
C PRO A 613 -0.38 3.52 1.59
N VAL A 614 0.59 2.82 0.99
CA VAL A 614 0.50 1.36 0.80
C VAL A 614 0.41 0.59 2.11
N ASN A 615 1.01 1.12 3.18
CA ASN A 615 0.94 0.54 4.53
C ASN A 615 -0.34 0.92 5.28
N HIS A 616 -1.06 1.95 4.82
CA HIS A 616 -2.14 2.58 5.58
C HIS A 616 -3.53 2.37 4.97
N ILE A 617 -3.64 2.29 3.63
CA ILE A 617 -4.92 2.34 2.93
C ILE A 617 -5.87 1.22 3.33
N ARG A 618 -5.34 0.02 3.58
CA ARG A 618 -6.15 -1.12 3.99
C ARG A 618 -6.85 -0.85 5.32
N ARG A 619 -6.11 -0.36 6.31
CA ARG A 619 -6.65 0.03 7.61
C ARG A 619 -7.58 1.24 7.49
N ALA A 620 -7.29 2.18 6.59
CA ALA A 620 -8.17 3.31 6.32
C ALA A 620 -9.54 2.85 5.77
N ALA A 621 -9.56 1.97 4.76
CA ALA A 621 -10.77 1.43 4.14
C ALA A 621 -11.59 0.50 5.05
N GLN A 622 -10.96 -0.05 6.10
CA GLN A 622 -11.67 -0.78 7.17
C GLN A 622 -12.42 0.16 8.13
N LYS A 623 -11.95 1.40 8.28
CA LYS A 623 -12.48 2.38 9.25
C LYS A 623 -13.46 3.37 8.64
N VAL A 624 -13.22 3.74 7.38
CA VAL A 624 -13.94 4.81 6.67
C VAL A 624 -14.21 4.34 5.23
N PRO A 625 -15.43 4.50 4.71
CA PRO A 625 -15.70 4.28 3.30
C PRO A 625 -14.91 5.26 2.41
N ILE A 626 -14.11 4.72 1.49
CA ILE A 626 -13.20 5.51 0.63
C ILE A 626 -13.64 5.45 -0.83
N HIS A 627 -13.79 6.60 -1.49
CA HIS A 627 -13.78 6.66 -2.94
C HIS A 627 -12.40 7.11 -3.46
N MET A 628 -11.94 6.49 -4.54
CA MET A 628 -10.71 6.87 -5.26
C MET A 628 -11.03 7.29 -6.70
N GLY A 629 -10.82 8.57 -7.03
CA GLY A 629 -10.67 9.01 -8.42
C GLY A 629 -9.28 8.66 -8.99
N ILE A 630 -9.22 7.81 -10.02
CA ILE A 630 -7.97 7.37 -10.66
C ILE A 630 -7.95 7.79 -12.12
N VAL A 631 -6.90 8.47 -12.55
CA VAL A 631 -6.64 8.69 -13.98
C VAL A 631 -5.88 7.47 -14.51
N VAL A 632 -6.43 6.79 -15.52
CA VAL A 632 -5.78 5.60 -16.10
C VAL A 632 -4.86 5.94 -17.27
N GLY A 633 -4.99 7.17 -17.79
CA GLY A 633 -4.33 7.61 -19.00
C GLY A 633 -5.11 7.22 -20.26
N GLY A 634 -4.71 7.83 -21.38
CA GLY A 634 -5.21 7.44 -22.68
C GLY A 634 -6.33 8.29 -23.27
N LYS A 635 -6.01 9.49 -23.76
CA LYS A 635 -6.68 9.94 -24.99
C LYS A 635 -5.76 10.77 -25.87
N PRO A 636 -5.66 10.46 -27.18
CA PRO A 636 -5.04 11.37 -28.12
C PRO A 636 -5.86 12.66 -28.22
N THR A 637 -5.25 13.80 -27.90
CA THR A 637 -5.78 15.12 -28.28
C THR A 637 -5.53 15.36 -29.77
N SER A 638 -6.18 16.36 -30.37
CA SER A 638 -5.91 16.79 -31.76
C SER A 638 -4.45 17.22 -31.99
N ASP A 639 -3.70 17.44 -30.91
CA ASP A 639 -2.31 17.86 -30.90
C ASP A 639 -1.33 16.67 -30.68
N ASN A 640 -1.82 15.43 -30.58
CA ASN A 640 -0.99 14.31 -30.15
C ASN A 640 -0.04 13.78 -31.24
N ILE A 641 1.23 14.17 -31.12
CA ILE A 641 2.40 13.80 -31.94
C ILE A 641 2.77 12.30 -31.93
N PHE A 642 2.22 11.49 -31.01
CA PHE A 642 2.69 10.12 -30.76
C PHE A 642 1.85 8.99 -31.39
N GLY A 643 0.57 9.22 -31.72
CA GLY A 643 -0.26 8.21 -32.39
C GLY A 643 -0.64 6.96 -31.57
N PHE A 644 -0.44 6.97 -30.25
CA PHE A 644 -0.83 5.91 -29.30
C PHE A 644 -1.39 6.49 -27.98
N TRP A 645 -1.93 5.63 -27.12
CA TRP A 645 -2.49 5.97 -25.80
C TRP A 645 -1.36 6.26 -24.80
N LEU A 646 -1.28 7.48 -24.27
CA LEU A 646 -0.28 7.81 -23.25
C LEU A 646 -0.71 7.25 -21.90
N PRO A 647 0.24 6.74 -21.08
CA PRO A 647 -0.05 6.35 -19.70
C PRO A 647 -0.45 7.56 -18.86
N ASP A 648 -0.98 7.32 -17.65
CA ASP A 648 -1.22 8.40 -16.70
C ASP A 648 0.11 9.10 -16.35
N THR A 649 0.27 10.36 -16.73
CA THR A 649 1.46 11.17 -16.41
C THR A 649 1.30 12.03 -15.14
N VAL A 650 0.16 11.89 -14.46
CA VAL A 650 -0.19 12.58 -13.21
C VAL A 650 0.37 11.78 -12.03
N VAL A 651 -0.13 10.55 -11.85
CA VAL A 651 0.36 9.60 -10.85
C VAL A 651 0.59 8.25 -11.53
N PRO A 652 1.84 7.82 -11.76
CA PRO A 652 2.11 6.57 -12.48
C PRO A 652 1.32 5.39 -11.90
N ASN A 653 0.38 4.88 -12.69
CA ASN A 653 -0.55 3.83 -12.28
C ASN A 653 0.03 2.40 -12.37
N ASP A 654 1.07 2.22 -13.20
CA ASP A 654 1.84 0.98 -13.35
C ASP A 654 3.34 1.25 -13.14
N SER A 655 3.87 0.75 -12.03
CA SER A 655 5.30 0.80 -11.72
C SER A 655 6.09 -0.44 -12.16
N LEU A 656 5.46 -1.36 -12.92
CA LEU A 656 6.12 -2.49 -13.59
C LEU A 656 6.62 -2.14 -14.99
N GLY A 657 5.96 -1.16 -15.62
CA GLY A 657 6.33 -0.66 -16.95
C GLY A 657 5.94 -1.64 -18.04
N THR A 658 5.06 -2.59 -17.71
CA THR A 658 4.54 -3.63 -18.59
C THR A 658 3.33 -3.07 -19.33
N GLY A 659 3.54 -2.05 -20.17
CA GLY A 659 2.45 -1.35 -20.84
C GLY A 659 2.87 -0.07 -21.57
N PHE A 660 1.98 0.93 -21.56
CA PHE A 660 2.16 2.20 -22.27
C PHE A 660 3.42 2.98 -21.82
N TYR A 661 3.88 2.78 -20.59
CA TYR A 661 5.13 3.38 -20.10
C TYR A 661 6.38 2.93 -20.87
N ALA A 662 6.44 1.66 -21.31
CA ALA A 662 7.54 1.18 -22.15
C ALA A 662 7.56 1.89 -23.53
N GLN A 663 6.41 2.37 -24.01
CA GLN A 663 6.28 3.02 -25.32
C GLN A 663 6.79 4.45 -25.33
N ILE A 664 6.89 5.10 -24.17
CA ILE A 664 7.39 6.48 -24.04
C ILE A 664 8.84 6.57 -23.56
N VAL A 665 9.52 5.44 -23.31
CA VAL A 665 10.94 5.43 -22.96
C VAL A 665 11.78 6.07 -24.06
N GLY A 666 12.68 6.97 -23.68
CA GLY A 666 13.51 7.78 -24.57
C GLY A 666 12.83 9.05 -25.10
N THR A 667 11.57 9.30 -24.75
CA THR A 667 10.85 10.53 -25.14
C THR A 667 11.36 11.71 -24.33
N PRO A 668 11.66 12.87 -24.96
CA PRO A 668 11.96 14.10 -24.23
C PRO A 668 10.83 14.45 -23.26
N LEU A 669 11.17 14.78 -22.01
CA LEU A 669 10.19 15.11 -20.97
C LEU A 669 9.33 16.31 -21.38
N ALA A 670 9.93 17.32 -22.02
CA ALA A 670 9.22 18.47 -22.58
C ALA A 670 8.11 18.12 -23.60
N LEU A 671 8.09 16.90 -24.16
CA LEU A 671 7.03 16.44 -25.06
C LEU A 671 5.94 15.62 -24.36
N LEU A 672 6.13 15.24 -23.09
CA LEU A 672 5.13 14.53 -22.33
C LEU A 672 4.10 15.51 -21.74
N PRO A 673 2.81 15.12 -21.64
CA PRO A 673 1.81 15.89 -20.92
C PRO A 673 2.30 16.08 -19.48
N ASN A 674 2.53 17.34 -19.08
CA ASN A 674 3.08 17.78 -17.78
C ASN A 674 4.61 17.83 -17.62
N GLY A 675 5.42 17.51 -18.64
CA GLY A 675 6.89 17.60 -18.53
C GLY A 675 7.51 18.92 -19.03
N ALA A 676 6.69 19.96 -19.19
CA ALA A 676 6.86 21.06 -20.16
C ALA A 676 8.08 22.01 -20.02
N THR A 677 9.06 21.73 -19.16
CA THR A 677 10.24 22.59 -18.98
C THR A 677 11.57 21.84 -18.82
N ASP A 678 11.58 20.51 -18.85
CA ASP A 678 12.80 19.73 -18.59
C ASP A 678 13.50 19.25 -19.89
N PRO A 679 14.82 19.49 -20.05
CA PRO A 679 15.58 19.05 -21.23
C PRO A 679 15.90 17.55 -21.27
N GLY A 680 15.56 16.79 -20.22
CA GLY A 680 15.82 15.35 -20.09
C GLY A 680 14.96 14.45 -20.97
N VAL A 681 15.23 13.14 -20.91
CA VAL A 681 14.42 12.10 -21.55
C VAL A 681 13.86 11.17 -20.49
N TYR A 682 12.65 10.69 -20.68
CA TYR A 682 12.08 9.66 -19.83
C TYR A 682 12.87 8.36 -19.98
N VAL A 683 13.50 7.87 -18.92
CA VAL A 683 14.39 6.69 -18.99
C VAL A 683 13.67 5.35 -18.75
N GLY A 684 12.37 5.39 -18.40
CA GLY A 684 11.59 4.19 -18.11
C GLY A 684 11.82 3.63 -16.71
N ILE A 685 11.21 2.47 -16.47
CA ILE A 685 11.26 1.79 -15.17
C ILE A 685 12.52 0.94 -15.10
N ALA A 686 13.48 1.36 -14.27
CA ALA A 686 14.74 0.67 -14.08
C ALA A 686 14.54 -0.67 -13.35
N GLU A 687 14.04 -0.62 -12.12
CA GLU A 687 13.60 -1.81 -11.37
C GLU A 687 12.11 -1.68 -11.00
N PRO A 688 11.28 -2.66 -11.38
CA PRO A 688 9.84 -2.58 -11.21
C PRO A 688 9.41 -2.75 -9.75
N SER A 689 8.34 -2.06 -9.36
CA SER A 689 7.67 -2.23 -8.07
C SER A 689 6.23 -2.70 -8.29
N TYR A 690 5.73 -3.59 -7.42
CA TYR A 690 4.33 -4.00 -7.43
C TYR A 690 3.44 -3.14 -6.54
N LEU A 691 4.05 -2.19 -5.83
CA LEU A 691 3.41 -1.34 -4.81
C LEU A 691 3.28 0.12 -5.25
N GLY A 692 4.01 0.54 -6.30
CA GLY A 692 4.01 1.92 -6.76
C GLY A 692 2.78 2.27 -7.60
N GLY A 693 2.09 3.36 -7.25
CA GLY A 693 0.98 3.93 -8.03
C GLY A 693 -0.41 3.75 -7.44
N SER A 694 -1.45 4.13 -8.19
CA SER A 694 -2.85 4.11 -7.74
C SER A 694 -3.48 2.71 -7.78
N PHE A 695 -3.14 1.85 -8.75
CA PHE A 695 -3.74 0.52 -8.87
C PHE A 695 -3.39 -0.43 -7.73
N PRO A 696 -2.13 -0.51 -7.25
CA PRO A 696 -1.83 -1.27 -6.04
C PRO A 696 -2.63 -0.79 -4.84
N LEU A 697 -2.78 0.54 -4.68
CA LEU A 697 -3.50 1.14 -3.56
C LEU A 697 -4.99 0.73 -3.55
N ALA A 698 -5.67 0.87 -4.69
CA ALA A 698 -7.06 0.46 -4.85
C ALA A 698 -7.26 -1.05 -4.60
N ARG A 699 -6.32 -1.88 -5.07
CA ARG A 699 -6.30 -3.34 -4.81
C ARG A 699 -6.14 -3.66 -3.32
N MET A 700 -5.22 -2.98 -2.61
CA MET A 700 -4.98 -3.23 -1.18
C MET A 700 -6.15 -2.80 -0.30
N ALA A 701 -6.89 -1.77 -0.71
CA ALA A 701 -8.15 -1.37 -0.08
C ALA A 701 -9.36 -2.21 -0.53
N SER A 702 -9.17 -3.11 -1.50
CA SER A 702 -10.23 -3.92 -2.11
C SER A 702 -11.38 -3.06 -2.62
N LEU A 703 -11.07 -1.90 -3.21
CA LEU A 703 -12.09 -0.97 -3.69
C LEU A 703 -12.77 -1.55 -4.92
N PRO A 704 -14.11 -1.72 -4.90
CA PRO A 704 -14.85 -2.19 -6.06
C PRO A 704 -14.84 -1.14 -7.16
N ARG A 705 -14.85 -1.63 -8.40
CA ARG A 705 -15.15 -0.80 -9.56
C ARG A 705 -16.66 -0.88 -9.81
N PRO A 706 -17.37 0.25 -9.95
CA PRO A 706 -18.78 0.21 -10.28
C PRO A 706 -18.95 -0.28 -11.73
N GLU A 707 -19.77 -1.29 -11.98
CA GLU A 707 -20.28 -1.56 -13.32
C GLU A 707 -21.18 -0.38 -13.76
N LEU A 708 -20.85 0.23 -14.90
CA LEU A 708 -21.55 1.40 -15.45
C LEU A 708 -22.37 1.06 -16.72
N SER A 709 -22.44 -0.24 -17.07
CA SER A 709 -23.07 -0.73 -18.29
C SER A 709 -24.59 -0.49 -18.28
N GLY A 710 -25.16 -0.10 -19.43
CA GLY A 710 -26.61 0.05 -19.61
C GLY A 710 -27.20 1.46 -19.45
N VAL A 711 -26.39 2.47 -19.12
CA VAL A 711 -26.82 3.88 -19.09
C VAL A 711 -26.58 4.54 -20.45
N VAL A 712 -27.57 5.26 -20.99
CA VAL A 712 -27.46 5.95 -22.29
C VAL A 712 -26.34 7.01 -22.20
N PHE A 713 -25.52 7.13 -23.24
CA PHE A 713 -24.38 8.06 -23.40
C PHE A 713 -24.68 9.58 -23.25
N SER A 714 -25.82 9.94 -22.66
CA SER A 714 -26.26 11.32 -22.42
C SER A 714 -26.91 11.52 -21.05
N SER A 715 -26.75 10.57 -20.11
CA SER A 715 -27.33 10.64 -18.76
C SER A 715 -26.30 10.44 -17.66
N ASN A 716 -26.58 11.03 -16.49
CA ASN A 716 -25.85 10.76 -15.25
C ASN A 716 -25.89 9.25 -14.97
N ILE A 717 -24.73 8.66 -14.77
CA ILE A 717 -24.58 7.30 -14.27
C ILE A 717 -24.62 7.37 -12.76
N ILE A 718 -25.46 6.56 -12.13
CA ILE A 718 -25.58 6.51 -10.68
C ILE A 718 -25.43 5.05 -10.25
N LYS A 719 -24.44 4.79 -9.39
CA LYS A 719 -24.29 3.52 -8.68
C LYS A 719 -24.71 3.74 -7.22
N ASP A 720 -25.69 2.98 -6.79
CA ASP A 720 -26.11 2.92 -5.39
C ASP A 720 -25.42 1.73 -4.71
N TYR A 721 -24.76 1.99 -3.59
CA TYR A 721 -24.12 0.97 -2.78
C TYR A 721 -25.07 0.48 -1.67
N PRO A 722 -24.93 -0.78 -1.22
CA PRO A 722 -25.56 -1.26 0.01
C PRO A 722 -25.18 -0.38 1.21
N ALA A 723 -26.08 -0.17 2.18
CA ALA A 723 -25.68 0.51 3.41
C ALA A 723 -24.75 -0.40 4.23
N ASP A 724 -23.54 0.06 4.53
CA ASP A 724 -22.60 -0.55 5.50
C ASP A 724 -21.95 -1.88 5.07
N LEU A 725 -22.04 -2.23 3.78
CA LEU A 725 -21.51 -3.49 3.22
C LEU A 725 -20.28 -3.29 2.30
N HIS A 726 -19.78 -2.07 2.18
CA HIS A 726 -18.70 -1.70 1.25
C HIS A 726 -17.54 -1.04 1.96
N THR A 727 -16.32 -1.34 1.48
CA THR A 727 -15.08 -0.66 1.88
C THR A 727 -14.86 0.65 1.14
N GLY A 728 -15.68 0.96 0.12
CA GLY A 728 -15.50 2.12 -0.75
C GLY A 728 -15.82 1.85 -2.22
N GLY A 729 -15.19 2.60 -3.13
CA GLY A 729 -15.25 2.41 -4.58
C GLY A 729 -14.11 3.12 -5.33
N ALA A 730 -13.89 2.81 -6.61
CA ALA A 730 -12.90 3.49 -7.45
C ALA A 730 -13.45 3.87 -8.83
N SER A 731 -13.28 5.13 -9.23
CA SER A 731 -13.65 5.64 -10.55
C SER A 731 -12.42 5.78 -11.45
N HIS A 732 -12.49 5.21 -12.66
CA HIS A 732 -11.38 5.22 -13.62
C HIS A 732 -11.62 6.20 -14.76
N PHE A 733 -10.79 7.23 -14.86
CA PHE A 733 -10.90 8.34 -15.79
C PHE A 733 -9.89 8.22 -16.94
N ILE A 734 -10.35 8.31 -18.20
CA ILE A 734 -9.51 8.07 -19.40
C ILE A 734 -8.57 9.24 -19.74
N ALA A 735 -8.80 10.41 -19.16
CA ALA A 735 -8.01 11.60 -19.38
C ALA A 735 -8.07 12.50 -18.14
N GLY A 736 -7.13 13.43 -18.04
CA GLY A 736 -7.06 14.39 -16.95
C GLY A 736 -5.61 14.68 -16.56
N ASP A 737 -5.42 15.83 -15.93
CA ASP A 737 -4.20 16.21 -15.22
C ASP A 737 -4.55 16.66 -13.78
N HIS A 738 -3.52 17.00 -12.97
CA HIS A 738 -3.72 17.53 -11.63
C HIS A 738 -4.65 18.76 -11.58
N GLY A 739 -4.69 19.57 -12.66
CA GLY A 739 -5.53 20.78 -12.72
C GLY A 739 -6.94 20.53 -13.28
N SER A 740 -7.12 19.50 -14.11
CA SER A 740 -8.37 19.16 -14.78
C SER A 740 -9.48 18.89 -13.77
N PHE A 741 -9.11 18.31 -12.64
CA PHE A 741 -10.00 18.08 -11.51
C PHE A 741 -10.56 19.37 -10.90
N ALA A 742 -9.78 20.45 -10.83
CA ALA A 742 -10.21 21.74 -10.31
C ALA A 742 -10.99 22.59 -11.34
N LEU A 743 -11.21 22.07 -12.56
CA LEU A 743 -11.83 22.77 -13.67
C LEU A 743 -13.21 22.16 -14.02
N PRO A 744 -14.31 22.58 -13.37
CA PRO A 744 -15.65 22.07 -13.69
C PRO A 744 -16.14 22.50 -15.09
N SER A 745 -15.41 23.39 -15.77
CA SER A 745 -15.70 23.79 -17.14
C SER A 745 -15.21 22.79 -18.19
N VAL A 746 -14.65 21.65 -17.80
CA VAL A 746 -14.37 20.52 -18.69
C VAL A 746 -15.12 19.28 -18.21
N ASP A 747 -15.58 18.44 -19.15
CA ASP A 747 -16.43 17.28 -18.84
C ASP A 747 -15.77 16.34 -17.82
N MET A 748 -14.43 16.18 -17.86
CA MET A 748 -13.66 15.39 -16.89
C MET A 748 -13.76 15.94 -15.46
N GLY A 749 -13.41 17.21 -15.27
CA GLY A 749 -13.41 17.87 -13.95
C GLY A 749 -14.80 17.93 -13.35
N PHE A 750 -15.81 18.20 -14.17
CA PHE A 750 -17.20 18.18 -13.73
C PHE A 750 -17.65 16.78 -13.27
N SER A 751 -17.28 15.74 -14.02
CA SER A 751 -17.63 14.36 -13.67
C SER A 751 -16.96 13.91 -12.36
N MET A 752 -15.68 14.25 -12.17
CA MET A 752 -14.97 14.00 -10.91
C MET A 752 -15.65 14.71 -9.73
N GLN A 753 -15.87 16.02 -9.83
CA GLN A 753 -16.49 16.80 -8.74
C GLN A 753 -17.92 16.36 -8.42
N LEU A 754 -18.70 15.91 -9.41
CA LEU A 754 -20.03 15.36 -9.18
C LEU A 754 -19.97 14.02 -8.43
N GLY A 755 -19.03 13.15 -8.81
CA GLY A 755 -18.79 11.87 -8.13
C GLY A 755 -18.53 12.08 -6.65
N GLU A 756 -17.59 12.98 -6.34
CA GLU A 756 -17.24 13.35 -4.98
C GLU A 756 -18.42 13.95 -4.21
N GLN A 757 -19.13 14.91 -4.81
CA GLN A 757 -20.30 15.51 -4.18
C GLN A 757 -21.33 14.45 -3.81
N SER A 758 -21.66 13.55 -4.73
CA SER A 758 -22.64 12.49 -4.47
C SER A 758 -22.17 11.50 -3.41
N TRP A 759 -20.86 11.20 -3.38
CA TRP A 759 -20.25 10.34 -2.36
C TRP A 759 -20.36 10.95 -0.97
N MET A 760 -20.14 12.28 -0.83
CA MET A 760 -20.28 12.96 0.46
C MET A 760 -21.73 13.13 0.88
N VAL A 761 -22.60 13.64 -0.01
CA VAL A 761 -24.02 13.91 0.28
C VAL A 761 -24.78 12.64 0.66
N SER A 762 -24.37 11.49 0.12
CA SER A 762 -24.98 10.20 0.44
C SER A 762 -24.33 9.48 1.62
N SER A 763 -23.30 10.07 2.25
CA SER A 763 -22.46 9.43 3.27
C SER A 763 -21.96 8.06 2.78
N ALA A 764 -21.34 8.06 1.60
CA ALA A 764 -20.79 6.91 0.87
C ALA A 764 -21.79 5.89 0.31
N LYS A 765 -23.08 6.21 0.24
CA LYS A 765 -24.12 5.28 -0.26
C LYS A 765 -24.35 5.37 -1.76
N GLN A 766 -23.83 6.39 -2.42
CA GLN A 766 -24.08 6.66 -3.83
C GLN A 766 -22.87 7.30 -4.50
N MET A 767 -22.63 6.90 -5.75
CA MET A 767 -21.68 7.54 -6.64
C MET A 767 -22.38 7.92 -7.94
N SER A 768 -22.29 9.20 -8.30
CA SER A 768 -22.90 9.77 -9.50
C SER A 768 -21.82 10.32 -10.41
N LEU A 769 -21.71 9.78 -11.60
CA LEU A 769 -20.73 10.15 -12.60
C LEU A 769 -21.42 10.70 -13.85
N MET A 770 -20.86 11.73 -14.46
CA MET A 770 -21.37 12.23 -15.75
C MET A 770 -20.63 11.57 -16.91
N ASN A 771 -21.38 11.03 -17.86
CA ASN A 771 -20.84 10.40 -19.06
C ASN A 771 -21.06 11.28 -20.30
N GLY A 772 -20.26 12.34 -20.42
CA GLY A 772 -20.32 13.29 -21.54
C GLY A 772 -21.62 14.12 -21.61
N GLY A 773 -21.58 15.21 -22.39
CA GLY A 773 -22.80 15.91 -22.84
C GLY A 773 -23.06 17.32 -22.29
N LEU A 774 -22.31 17.84 -21.32
CA LEU A 774 -22.47 19.25 -20.92
C LEU A 774 -21.84 20.19 -21.97
N LEU A 775 -20.71 19.78 -22.56
CA LEU A 775 -19.96 20.55 -23.56
C LEU A 775 -19.76 19.83 -24.91
N GLY A 776 -20.34 18.64 -25.08
CA GLY A 776 -20.36 17.91 -26.35
C GLY A 776 -19.14 17.02 -26.64
N VAL A 777 -18.43 16.53 -25.61
CA VAL A 777 -17.27 15.62 -25.76
C VAL A 777 -17.59 14.21 -25.24
N GLU A 778 -16.84 13.21 -25.74
CA GLU A 778 -16.92 11.77 -25.40
C GLU A 778 -16.73 11.48 -23.89
N ALA A 779 -17.22 10.30 -23.50
CA ALA A 779 -17.15 9.71 -22.17
C ALA A 779 -15.82 9.96 -21.43
N PRO A 780 -15.82 10.68 -20.29
CA PRO A 780 -14.62 10.90 -19.48
C PRO A 780 -14.17 9.67 -18.68
N ILE A 781 -14.98 8.61 -18.65
CA ILE A 781 -14.79 7.43 -17.78
C ILE A 781 -14.57 6.20 -18.63
N LEU A 782 -13.64 5.36 -18.18
CA LEU A 782 -13.40 4.05 -18.76
C LEU A 782 -14.51 3.13 -18.25
N ASP A 783 -15.57 2.95 -19.04
CA ASP A 783 -16.59 1.91 -18.79
C ASP A 783 -15.95 0.55 -19.05
N LEU A 784 -15.31 -0.01 -18.01
CA LEU A 784 -14.92 -1.40 -17.97
C LEU A 784 -16.05 -2.14 -17.27
N SER A 785 -16.95 -2.77 -18.03
CA SER A 785 -17.90 -3.72 -17.46
C SER A 785 -17.20 -4.85 -16.69
N ASP A 786 -15.93 -5.11 -17.02
CA ASP A 786 -15.17 -6.23 -16.50
C ASP A 786 -13.93 -5.80 -15.69
N VAL A 787 -13.73 -6.43 -14.54
CA VAL A 787 -12.48 -6.34 -13.77
C VAL A 787 -11.54 -7.45 -14.25
N GLU A 788 -10.43 -7.07 -14.86
CA GLU A 788 -9.39 -8.00 -15.28
C GLU A 788 -8.26 -8.10 -14.24
N ILE A 789 -7.91 -9.33 -13.87
CA ILE A 789 -6.84 -9.66 -12.92
C ILE A 789 -5.89 -10.67 -13.57
N SER A 790 -4.68 -10.24 -13.91
CA SER A 790 -3.64 -11.15 -14.42
C SER A 790 -3.17 -12.13 -13.35
N ILE A 791 -3.02 -13.39 -13.75
CA ILE A 791 -2.39 -14.46 -12.97
C ILE A 791 -0.99 -14.69 -13.52
N LEU A 792 0.01 -14.50 -12.67
CA LEU A 792 1.41 -14.53 -13.04
C LEU A 792 2.14 -15.71 -12.38
N SER A 793 3.20 -16.19 -13.03
CA SER A 793 4.28 -16.97 -12.44
C SER A 793 5.60 -16.24 -12.68
N GLY A 794 6.16 -15.63 -11.64
CA GLY A 794 7.21 -14.64 -11.74
C GLY A 794 6.74 -13.43 -12.56
N GLU A 795 7.45 -13.14 -13.66
CA GLU A 795 7.09 -12.09 -14.61
C GLU A 795 6.28 -12.60 -15.82
N THR A 796 5.94 -13.91 -15.85
CA THR A 796 5.19 -14.50 -16.97
C THR A 796 3.70 -14.54 -16.65
N GLU A 797 2.88 -13.98 -17.53
CA GLU A 797 1.42 -14.08 -17.44
C GLU A 797 0.93 -15.46 -17.94
N LEU A 798 0.19 -16.16 -17.09
CA LEU A 798 -0.38 -17.48 -17.35
C LEU A 798 -1.81 -17.39 -17.91
N GLY A 799 -2.54 -16.34 -17.52
CA GLY A 799 -3.93 -16.11 -17.86
C GLY A 799 -4.50 -14.91 -17.12
N THR A 800 -5.79 -14.64 -17.34
CA THR A 800 -6.51 -13.51 -16.74
C THR A 800 -7.81 -14.00 -16.13
N ILE A 801 -8.14 -13.49 -14.95
CA ILE A 801 -9.49 -13.56 -14.39
C ILE A 801 -10.25 -12.35 -14.89
N THR A 802 -11.36 -12.56 -15.57
CA THR A 802 -12.32 -11.53 -15.97
C THR A 802 -13.55 -11.65 -15.07
N ILE A 803 -13.88 -10.58 -14.35
CA ILE A 803 -15.04 -10.53 -13.45
C ILE A 803 -16.08 -9.59 -14.03
N THR A 804 -17.30 -10.06 -14.17
CA THR A 804 -18.40 -9.32 -14.78
C THR A 804 -19.57 -9.27 -13.79
N GLU A 805 -20.09 -8.07 -13.53
CA GLU A 805 -21.40 -7.91 -12.88
C GLU A 805 -22.49 -8.27 -13.91
N THR A 806 -23.45 -9.12 -13.55
CA THR A 806 -24.41 -9.68 -14.54
C THR A 806 -25.73 -8.91 -14.62
N GLY A 807 -26.01 -8.07 -13.61
CA GLY A 807 -27.32 -7.47 -13.37
C GLY A 807 -28.43 -8.45 -12.95
N ASP A 808 -28.14 -9.76 -12.83
CA ASP A 808 -29.08 -10.75 -12.29
C ASP A 808 -28.97 -10.81 -10.77
N PRO A 809 -30.04 -10.48 -10.02
CA PRO A 809 -30.02 -10.53 -8.56
C PRO A 809 -29.76 -11.93 -7.97
N ASN A 810 -29.92 -13.00 -8.76
CA ASN A 810 -29.64 -14.37 -8.35
C ASN A 810 -28.25 -14.86 -8.78
N SER A 811 -27.52 -14.06 -9.56
CA SER A 811 -26.15 -14.38 -9.99
C SER A 811 -25.36 -13.08 -10.20
N PRO A 812 -25.22 -12.22 -9.18
CA PRO A 812 -24.80 -10.83 -9.35
C PRO A 812 -23.41 -10.67 -9.97
N VAL A 813 -22.54 -11.67 -9.79
CA VAL A 813 -21.17 -11.67 -10.30
C VAL A 813 -20.85 -13.01 -10.94
N GLU A 814 -20.25 -12.96 -12.11
CA GLU A 814 -19.57 -14.06 -12.79
C GLU A 814 -18.08 -13.77 -12.83
N ALA A 815 -17.23 -14.78 -12.61
CA ALA A 815 -15.79 -14.65 -12.85
C ALA A 815 -15.28 -15.81 -13.72
N VAL A 816 -14.42 -15.52 -14.69
CA VAL A 816 -13.84 -16.51 -15.61
C VAL A 816 -12.33 -16.37 -15.58
N PHE A 817 -11.62 -17.43 -15.20
CA PHE A 817 -10.18 -17.52 -15.39
C PHE A 817 -9.89 -18.18 -16.73
N GLU A 818 -9.30 -17.44 -17.67
CA GLU A 818 -8.90 -17.94 -18.99
C GLU A 818 -7.36 -17.92 -19.15
N THR A 819 -6.80 -19.05 -19.57
CA THR A 819 -5.37 -19.19 -19.90
C THR A 819 -5.09 -18.84 -21.35
N PHE A 820 -3.94 -18.23 -21.62
CA PHE A 820 -3.50 -17.92 -22.98
C PHE A 820 -1.97 -18.02 -23.11
N GLY A 821 -1.44 -17.74 -24.31
CA GLY A 821 0.00 -17.65 -24.55
C GLY A 821 0.78 -18.95 -24.28
N LEU A 822 1.81 -18.86 -23.43
CA LEU A 822 2.77 -19.94 -23.14
C LEU A 822 2.19 -21.07 -22.28
N ALA A 823 1.15 -20.80 -21.49
CA ALA A 823 0.46 -21.84 -20.73
C ALA A 823 -0.42 -22.69 -21.66
N GLY A 824 -1.20 -22.06 -22.54
CA GLY A 824 -2.02 -22.73 -23.55
C GLY A 824 -3.25 -23.50 -23.02
N ASN A 825 -3.18 -24.11 -21.83
CA ASN A 825 -4.30 -24.78 -21.15
C ASN A 825 -4.16 -24.72 -19.61
N LEU A 826 -5.24 -25.09 -18.89
CA LEU A 826 -5.29 -25.05 -17.42
C LEU A 826 -4.25 -25.98 -16.77
N ALA A 827 -4.01 -27.18 -17.31
CA ALA A 827 -3.04 -28.12 -16.73
C ALA A 827 -1.60 -27.57 -16.77
N ALA A 828 -1.21 -26.94 -17.87
CA ALA A 828 0.10 -26.34 -18.03
C ALA A 828 0.26 -25.07 -17.18
N ALA A 829 -0.79 -24.25 -17.06
CA ALA A 829 -0.80 -23.12 -16.12
C ALA A 829 -0.67 -23.58 -14.66
N ALA A 830 -1.40 -24.63 -14.26
CA ALA A 830 -1.31 -25.18 -12.91
C ALA A 830 0.08 -25.78 -12.63
N ALA A 831 0.63 -26.52 -13.60
CA ALA A 831 1.98 -27.09 -13.50
C ALA A 831 3.06 -26.01 -13.36
N ALA A 832 2.92 -24.86 -14.03
CA ALA A 832 3.83 -23.72 -13.87
C ALA A 832 3.82 -23.13 -12.45
N LEU A 833 2.73 -23.35 -11.70
CA LEU A 833 2.57 -22.95 -10.30
C LEU A 833 2.84 -24.12 -9.33
N GLY A 834 3.31 -25.27 -9.81
CA GLY A 834 3.60 -26.45 -9.00
C GLY A 834 2.36 -27.26 -8.58
N GLY A 835 1.18 -26.95 -9.12
CA GLY A 835 -0.06 -27.68 -8.87
C GLY A 835 -0.48 -28.56 -10.05
N HIS A 836 -1.66 -29.17 -9.90
CA HIS A 836 -2.25 -30.06 -10.90
C HIS A 836 -3.44 -29.42 -11.61
N HIS A 837 -4.25 -28.62 -10.90
CA HIS A 837 -5.44 -27.97 -11.45
C HIS A 837 -5.80 -26.69 -10.67
N PHE A 838 -6.84 -25.98 -11.12
CA PHE A 838 -7.37 -24.80 -10.47
C PHE A 838 -8.76 -25.06 -9.90
N ASN A 839 -9.12 -24.31 -8.86
CA ASN A 839 -10.47 -24.26 -8.30
C ASN A 839 -10.76 -22.84 -7.76
N TRP A 840 -12.03 -22.53 -7.50
CA TRP A 840 -12.48 -21.31 -6.85
C TRP A 840 -12.83 -21.57 -5.39
N TYR A 841 -12.30 -20.76 -4.48
CA TYR A 841 -12.63 -20.82 -3.05
C TYR A 841 -13.39 -19.56 -2.68
N GLN A 842 -14.48 -19.68 -1.92
CA GLN A 842 -15.20 -18.51 -1.40
C GLN A 842 -15.32 -18.57 0.12
N VAL A 843 -15.15 -17.41 0.75
CA VAL A 843 -15.39 -17.16 2.17
C VAL A 843 -16.54 -16.17 2.28
N VAL A 844 -17.61 -16.58 2.94
CA VAL A 844 -18.73 -15.71 3.30
C VAL A 844 -18.34 -14.95 4.56
N THR A 845 -18.19 -13.63 4.45
CA THR A 845 -17.79 -12.75 5.56
C THR A 845 -18.98 -12.11 6.25
N THR A 846 -20.09 -11.92 5.52
CA THR A 846 -21.34 -11.36 6.02
C THR A 846 -22.50 -12.13 5.41
N ASP A 847 -23.50 -12.47 6.22
CA ASP A 847 -24.72 -13.16 5.79
C ASP A 847 -25.80 -12.96 6.85
N ASP A 848 -26.84 -12.20 6.51
CA ASP A 848 -27.95 -11.91 7.44
C ASP A 848 -28.96 -13.06 7.52
N GLN A 849 -28.96 -14.00 6.55
CA GLN A 849 -29.78 -15.21 6.56
C GLN A 849 -28.96 -16.47 6.24
N PRO A 850 -28.11 -16.91 7.18
CA PRO A 850 -27.27 -18.07 6.97
C PRO A 850 -28.10 -19.34 6.77
N ALA A 851 -27.71 -20.12 5.74
CA ALA A 851 -28.26 -21.44 5.51
C ALA A 851 -28.09 -22.34 6.75
N ASN A 852 -28.98 -23.33 6.88
CA ASN A 852 -28.85 -24.34 7.90
C ASN A 852 -27.75 -25.34 7.53
N SER A 853 -26.97 -25.75 8.52
CA SER A 853 -25.89 -26.72 8.35
C SER A 853 -26.44 -28.05 7.81
N PRO A 854 -25.91 -28.57 6.69
CA PRO A 854 -26.40 -29.79 6.04
C PRO A 854 -25.99 -31.07 6.80
N SER A 855 -24.95 -30.97 7.62
CA SER A 855 -24.19 -32.10 8.16
C SER A 855 -23.42 -31.67 9.43
N ASN A 856 -22.47 -32.47 9.90
CA ASN A 856 -21.67 -32.29 11.11
C ASN A 856 -20.72 -31.05 11.09
N ASP A 857 -20.87 -30.11 10.15
CA ASP A 857 -20.08 -28.87 10.06
C ASP A 857 -20.22 -27.99 11.32
N ALA A 858 -21.39 -27.98 11.94
CA ALA A 858 -21.63 -27.32 13.24
C ALA A 858 -21.76 -28.31 14.41
N ASN A 859 -21.36 -29.58 14.23
CA ASN A 859 -21.69 -30.73 15.09
C ASN A 859 -23.20 -31.01 15.31
N VAL A 860 -24.09 -30.11 14.87
CA VAL A 860 -25.56 -30.22 14.98
C VAL A 860 -26.19 -29.85 13.64
N PRO A 861 -26.54 -30.83 12.79
CA PRO A 861 -27.25 -30.60 11.54
C PRO A 861 -28.54 -29.77 11.77
N GLY A 862 -28.82 -28.83 10.87
CA GLY A 862 -29.97 -27.94 10.97
C GLY A 862 -29.75 -26.67 11.79
N SER A 863 -28.56 -26.45 12.37
CA SER A 863 -28.23 -25.17 13.04
C SER A 863 -27.79 -24.13 12.00
N PRO A 864 -28.06 -22.83 12.19
CA PRO A 864 -27.55 -21.77 11.32
C PRO A 864 -26.02 -21.78 11.26
N LEU A 865 -25.45 -21.61 10.07
CA LEU A 865 -24.01 -21.49 9.90
C LEU A 865 -23.51 -20.13 10.41
N SER A 866 -22.40 -20.12 11.17
CA SER A 866 -21.78 -18.87 11.63
C SER A 866 -20.93 -18.23 10.54
N VAL A 867 -20.97 -16.90 10.41
CA VAL A 867 -20.00 -16.13 9.61
C VAL A 867 -18.86 -15.60 10.51
N PRO A 868 -17.63 -15.49 9.99
CA PRO A 868 -17.23 -15.87 8.63
C PRO A 868 -17.10 -17.40 8.45
N ARG A 869 -17.35 -17.92 7.23
CA ARG A 869 -17.28 -19.35 6.89
C ARG A 869 -16.80 -19.58 5.46
N ILE A 870 -16.21 -20.74 5.21
CA ILE A 870 -16.00 -21.23 3.84
C ILE A 870 -17.28 -21.86 3.33
N ASP A 871 -17.65 -21.54 2.10
CA ASP A 871 -18.78 -22.13 1.39
C ASP A 871 -18.27 -22.65 0.04
N PRO A 872 -18.56 -23.86 -0.42
CA PRO A 872 -18.17 -24.28 -1.77
C PRO A 872 -18.93 -23.47 -2.83
N PRO A 873 -18.30 -23.00 -3.93
CA PRO A 873 -19.01 -22.31 -5.00
C PRO A 873 -20.15 -23.14 -5.59
N SER A 874 -21.02 -22.48 -6.35
CA SER A 874 -22.25 -23.08 -6.92
C SER A 874 -22.07 -24.24 -7.91
N GLY A 875 -20.83 -24.62 -8.20
CA GLY A 875 -20.49 -25.81 -8.99
C GLY A 875 -20.72 -27.15 -8.27
N GLY A 876 -21.31 -27.18 -7.06
CA GLY A 876 -21.39 -28.40 -6.24
C GLY A 876 -22.78 -28.88 -5.83
N THR A 877 -23.89 -28.34 -6.37
CA THR A 877 -25.24 -28.76 -5.92
C THR A 877 -25.89 -29.79 -6.86
N GLY A 878 -25.85 -31.06 -6.47
CA GLY A 878 -26.71 -32.09 -7.03
C GLY A 878 -28.16 -31.93 -6.55
N GLN A 879 -28.87 -30.91 -7.01
CA GLN A 879 -30.29 -30.70 -6.67
C GLN A 879 -31.19 -30.88 -7.90
N THR A 880 -32.24 -31.69 -7.74
CA THR A 880 -33.23 -31.97 -8.80
C THR A 880 -34.62 -31.39 -8.52
N ALA A 881 -34.78 -30.49 -7.53
CA ALA A 881 -36.10 -29.95 -7.15
C ALA A 881 -36.10 -28.42 -6.98
N VAL A 882 -37.17 -27.78 -7.46
CA VAL A 882 -37.37 -26.32 -7.48
C VAL A 882 -37.58 -25.71 -6.07
N GLN A 883 -37.54 -26.49 -4.99
CA GLN A 883 -37.95 -26.09 -3.63
C GLN A 883 -37.19 -26.80 -2.48
N ALA A 884 -36.00 -27.35 -2.70
CA ALA A 884 -35.27 -28.06 -1.64
C ALA A 884 -34.53 -27.06 -0.71
N LEU A 885 -35.07 -26.82 0.48
CA LEU A 885 -34.50 -25.97 1.54
C LEU A 885 -33.52 -26.74 2.48
N ASP A 886 -33.26 -28.01 2.22
CA ASP A 886 -32.38 -28.87 3.02
C ASP A 886 -31.20 -29.36 2.15
N GLY A 887 -30.18 -28.52 1.98
CA GLY A 887 -29.00 -28.84 1.18
C GLY A 887 -28.18 -29.97 1.82
N ILE A 888 -27.66 -30.89 1.01
CA ILE A 888 -26.49 -31.71 1.36
C ILE A 888 -25.33 -31.06 0.61
N TYR A 889 -24.48 -30.28 1.30
CA TYR A 889 -23.20 -29.88 0.74
C TYR A 889 -22.31 -31.13 0.69
N ALA A 890 -21.53 -31.31 -0.38
CA ALA A 890 -20.43 -32.27 -0.35
C ALA A 890 -19.44 -31.86 0.76
N ASP A 891 -18.48 -32.73 1.05
CA ASP A 891 -17.53 -32.57 2.15
C ASP A 891 -16.83 -31.19 2.21
N ALA A 892 -16.08 -30.95 3.30
CA ALA A 892 -15.39 -29.69 3.55
C ALA A 892 -14.21 -29.42 2.58
N LYS A 893 -14.17 -30.07 1.41
CA LYS A 893 -13.17 -29.86 0.36
C LYS A 893 -13.85 -29.39 -0.94
N PRO A 894 -13.14 -28.63 -1.79
CA PRO A 894 -13.65 -28.28 -3.10
C PRO A 894 -13.63 -29.53 -3.99
N TRP A 895 -14.68 -29.74 -4.79
CA TRP A 895 -14.83 -30.96 -5.58
C TRP A 895 -13.64 -31.19 -6.51
N LEU A 896 -13.16 -32.42 -6.56
CA LEU A 896 -12.06 -32.81 -7.43
C LEU A 896 -12.53 -33.56 -8.67
N TRP A 897 -11.81 -33.33 -9.77
CA TRP A 897 -12.00 -34.08 -11.02
C TRP A 897 -11.78 -35.59 -10.88
N ASN A 898 -11.19 -36.05 -9.77
CA ASN A 898 -10.91 -37.45 -9.47
C ASN A 898 -11.67 -37.99 -8.24
N GLU A 899 -12.56 -37.20 -7.64
CA GLU A 899 -13.39 -37.67 -6.54
C GLU A 899 -14.50 -38.59 -7.04
N VAL A 900 -14.39 -39.88 -6.70
CA VAL A 900 -15.44 -40.85 -7.00
C VAL A 900 -16.61 -40.62 -6.05
N GLN A 901 -17.70 -40.05 -6.58
CA GLN A 901 -19.00 -39.98 -5.90
C GLN A 901 -19.35 -41.34 -5.25
N ALA A 902 -19.84 -41.29 -4.01
CA ALA A 902 -20.48 -42.46 -3.41
C ALA A 902 -21.56 -42.98 -4.39
N PRO A 903 -21.62 -44.29 -4.65
CA PRO A 903 -22.53 -44.83 -5.65
C PRO A 903 -23.98 -44.41 -5.31
N PRO A 904 -24.86 -44.16 -6.30
CA PRO A 904 -26.24 -43.67 -6.10
C PRO A 904 -27.06 -44.45 -5.05
N SER A 905 -26.67 -45.69 -4.77
CA SER A 905 -27.20 -46.53 -3.69
C SER A 905 -26.91 -46.04 -2.26
N ALA A 906 -26.04 -45.05 -2.09
CA ALA A 906 -25.64 -44.48 -0.79
C ALA A 906 -26.57 -43.35 -0.30
N PHE A 907 -27.44 -42.82 -1.17
CA PHE A 907 -28.35 -41.72 -0.84
C PHE A 907 -29.77 -42.23 -0.57
N SER A 908 -30.40 -41.82 0.53
CA SER A 908 -31.74 -42.28 0.91
C SER A 908 -32.86 -41.40 0.33
N ALA A 909 -33.68 -42.02 -0.52
CA ALA A 909 -35.11 -41.83 -0.82
C ALA A 909 -35.78 -40.45 -1.04
N ASP A 910 -35.21 -39.30 -0.65
CA ASP A 910 -35.92 -38.00 -0.77
C ASP A 910 -35.60 -37.20 -2.05
N GLN A 911 -34.95 -37.81 -3.04
CA GLN A 911 -34.77 -37.21 -4.37
C GLN A 911 -35.78 -37.80 -5.36
N THR A 912 -36.85 -37.06 -5.64
CA THR A 912 -37.97 -37.57 -6.44
C THR A 912 -37.68 -37.68 -7.94
N THR A 913 -37.64 -38.92 -8.43
CA THR A 913 -38.40 -39.49 -9.58
C THR A 913 -37.88 -39.53 -11.02
N THR A 914 -36.65 -39.13 -11.34
CA THR A 914 -36.09 -39.47 -12.68
C THR A 914 -34.73 -40.16 -12.68
N GLY A 915 -34.04 -40.26 -11.54
CA GLY A 915 -32.73 -40.95 -11.49
C GLY A 915 -31.68 -40.32 -12.41
N VAL A 916 -31.89 -39.08 -12.85
CA VAL A 916 -30.93 -38.32 -13.64
C VAL A 916 -30.02 -37.60 -12.67
N PHE A 917 -28.83 -38.15 -12.47
CA PHE A 917 -27.70 -37.41 -11.91
C PHE A 917 -27.34 -36.31 -12.92
N HIS A 918 -27.46 -35.05 -12.51
CA HIS A 918 -26.86 -33.94 -13.23
C HIS A 918 -25.47 -33.74 -12.63
N CYS A 919 -24.43 -34.13 -13.37
CA CYS A 919 -23.08 -33.63 -13.09
C CYS A 919 -23.17 -32.11 -13.09
N VAL A 920 -22.86 -31.46 -11.97
CA VAL A 920 -22.53 -30.04 -12.02
C VAL A 920 -21.11 -30.00 -12.56
N ARG A 921 -21.00 -29.76 -13.87
CA ARG A 921 -19.71 -29.39 -14.44
C ARG A 921 -19.40 -28.00 -13.90
N GLU A 922 -18.23 -27.83 -13.29
CA GLU A 922 -17.55 -26.54 -13.43
C GLU A 922 -17.64 -26.17 -14.91
N TYR A 923 -18.22 -25.01 -15.22
CA TYR A 923 -18.51 -24.64 -16.59
C TYR A 923 -17.17 -24.55 -17.33
N THR A 924 -16.83 -25.62 -18.04
CA THR A 924 -15.59 -25.74 -18.81
C THR A 924 -15.98 -25.86 -20.29
N ASN A 925 -15.14 -25.34 -21.19
CA ASN A 925 -15.43 -25.33 -22.63
C ASN A 925 -15.40 -26.71 -23.32
N ASN A 926 -15.23 -27.79 -22.57
CA ASN A 926 -15.10 -29.13 -23.12
C ASN A 926 -16.16 -30.10 -22.59
N SER A 927 -17.40 -29.62 -22.48
CA SER A 927 -18.54 -30.38 -21.94
C SER A 927 -18.93 -31.65 -22.75
N GLY A 928 -18.31 -31.88 -23.92
CA GLY A 928 -18.67 -32.95 -24.85
C GLY A 928 -17.66 -34.10 -25.01
N THR A 929 -16.45 -34.02 -24.42
CA THR A 929 -15.47 -35.12 -24.51
C THR A 929 -15.73 -36.20 -23.46
N ALA A 930 -15.57 -37.46 -23.85
CA ALA A 930 -15.62 -38.58 -22.91
C ALA A 930 -14.37 -38.52 -22.01
N PRO A 931 -14.52 -38.66 -20.68
CA PRO A 931 -13.36 -38.75 -19.79
C PRO A 931 -12.50 -39.97 -20.17
N GLU A 932 -11.19 -39.88 -19.93
CA GLU A 932 -10.32 -41.07 -19.96
C GLU A 932 -10.73 -42.03 -18.83
N GLU A 933 -10.36 -43.32 -18.95
CA GLU A 933 -10.69 -44.32 -17.94
C GLU A 933 -10.07 -43.95 -16.58
N GLY A 934 -10.90 -43.58 -15.60
CA GLY A 934 -10.47 -43.10 -14.28
C GLY A 934 -10.58 -41.59 -14.03
N VAL A 935 -11.08 -40.81 -15.00
CA VAL A 935 -11.36 -39.36 -14.89
C VAL A 935 -12.87 -39.17 -14.67
N ASP A 936 -13.30 -38.29 -13.74
CA ASP A 936 -14.72 -38.03 -13.53
C ASP A 936 -15.33 -37.28 -14.74
N PRO A 937 -16.40 -37.79 -15.38
CA PRO A 937 -17.10 -37.11 -16.47
C PRO A 937 -17.66 -35.72 -16.12
N CYS A 938 -17.77 -35.40 -14.84
CA CYS A 938 -18.31 -34.16 -14.32
C CYS A 938 -17.32 -32.99 -14.29
N VAL A 939 -16.00 -33.14 -14.46
CA VAL A 939 -15.07 -31.98 -14.45
C VAL A 939 -14.30 -31.79 -15.76
N GLY A 940 -14.11 -32.86 -16.55
CA GLY A 940 -13.38 -32.81 -17.84
C GLY A 940 -11.86 -32.83 -17.67
N ASN A 941 -11.11 -33.00 -18.77
CA ASN A 941 -9.64 -33.08 -18.74
C ASN A 941 -9.02 -31.66 -18.78
N PRO A 942 -8.28 -31.20 -17.74
CA PRO A 942 -7.71 -29.85 -17.68
C PRO A 942 -6.66 -29.59 -18.78
N SER A 943 -6.06 -30.64 -19.35
CA SER A 943 -5.15 -30.52 -20.50
C SER A 943 -5.88 -30.17 -21.81
N ALA A 944 -7.22 -30.23 -21.80
CA ALA A 944 -8.09 -29.92 -22.91
C ALA A 944 -9.07 -28.76 -22.58
N GLN A 945 -8.76 -27.97 -21.54
CA GLN A 945 -9.55 -26.83 -21.08
C GLN A 945 -8.69 -25.57 -21.08
N THR A 946 -9.29 -24.44 -21.42
CA THR A 946 -8.61 -23.14 -21.40
C THR A 946 -9.23 -22.16 -20.43
N TYR A 947 -10.38 -22.48 -19.81
CA TYR A 947 -10.97 -21.64 -18.78
C TYR A 947 -11.74 -22.43 -17.71
N ILE A 948 -11.90 -21.81 -16.54
CA ILE A 948 -12.78 -22.21 -15.43
C ILE A 948 -13.62 -21.00 -14.99
N ARG A 949 -14.92 -21.20 -14.71
CA ARG A 949 -15.88 -20.15 -14.36
C ARG A 949 -16.42 -20.32 -12.94
N TYR A 950 -16.58 -19.21 -12.25
CA TYR A 950 -17.22 -19.05 -10.95
C TYR A 950 -18.59 -18.35 -11.10
N GLU A 951 -19.58 -18.85 -10.37
CA GLU A 951 -20.88 -18.22 -10.16
C GLU A 951 -21.27 -18.38 -8.69
N ALA A 952 -21.80 -17.33 -8.06
CA ALA A 952 -22.13 -17.35 -6.63
C ALA A 952 -23.28 -18.31 -6.26
N GLY A 953 -24.17 -18.70 -7.19
CA GLY A 953 -25.04 -19.87 -7.05
C GLY A 953 -26.48 -19.73 -6.55
N PRO A 954 -27.26 -20.84 -6.60
CA PRO A 954 -28.68 -20.83 -6.29
C PRO A 954 -29.02 -20.75 -4.79
N TRP A 955 -28.07 -20.86 -3.85
CA TRP A 955 -28.38 -20.65 -2.41
C TRP A 955 -28.76 -19.20 -2.09
N MET A 956 -28.40 -18.25 -2.97
CA MET A 956 -28.89 -16.86 -2.91
C MET A 956 -30.36 -16.73 -3.36
N GLN A 957 -31.02 -17.81 -3.81
CA GLN A 957 -32.44 -17.79 -4.14
C GLN A 957 -33.25 -17.65 -2.86
N GLY A 958 -33.76 -16.44 -2.62
CA GLY A 958 -34.62 -16.17 -1.48
C GLY A 958 -34.29 -14.92 -0.69
N LEU A 959 -33.34 -14.08 -1.12
CA LEU A 959 -33.15 -12.77 -0.48
C LEU A 959 -34.44 -11.93 -0.62
N PHE A 960 -35.15 -11.68 0.48
CA PHE A 960 -36.31 -10.80 0.51
C PHE A 960 -36.25 -9.84 1.72
N ASP A 961 -36.97 -8.74 1.62
CA ASP A 961 -37.17 -7.86 2.78
C ASP A 961 -38.18 -8.53 3.73
N ASP A 962 -37.73 -8.96 4.91
CA ASP A 962 -38.59 -9.58 5.93
C ASP A 962 -39.45 -8.54 6.69
N GLY A 963 -39.19 -7.25 6.45
CA GLY A 963 -39.90 -6.10 7.00
C GLY A 963 -39.68 -5.86 8.50
N LEU A 964 -38.67 -6.46 9.13
CA LEU A 964 -38.45 -6.40 10.58
C LEU A 964 -37.50 -5.28 11.03
N ASP A 965 -36.61 -4.81 10.16
CA ASP A 965 -35.50 -3.88 10.45
C ASP A 965 -35.41 -2.68 9.49
N GLY A 966 -35.98 -2.78 8.29
CA GLY A 966 -36.08 -1.67 7.32
C GLY A 966 -34.93 -1.63 6.31
N ASP A 967 -34.03 -2.60 6.37
CA ASP A 967 -32.93 -2.87 5.46
C ASP A 967 -32.93 -4.37 5.11
N GLY A 968 -33.41 -4.74 3.91
CA GLY A 968 -33.57 -6.17 3.61
C GLY A 968 -32.23 -6.93 3.45
N GLU A 969 -32.35 -8.26 3.29
CA GLU A 969 -31.25 -9.23 3.39
C GLU A 969 -30.00 -8.91 2.56
N ARG A 970 -28.84 -9.26 3.12
CA ARG A 970 -27.55 -8.93 2.51
C ARG A 970 -26.45 -9.95 2.80
N PHE A 971 -25.44 -9.99 1.93
CA PHE A 971 -24.27 -10.84 2.08
C PHE A 971 -23.00 -10.19 1.53
N GLN A 972 -21.85 -10.70 1.97
CA GLN A 972 -20.54 -10.39 1.39
C GLN A 972 -19.70 -11.65 1.30
N VAL A 973 -19.04 -11.82 0.16
CA VAL A 973 -18.13 -12.93 -0.08
C VAL A 973 -16.78 -12.44 -0.58
N ARG A 974 -15.75 -13.20 -0.23
CA ARG A 974 -14.39 -13.08 -0.75
C ARG A 974 -14.07 -14.36 -1.52
N VAL A 975 -13.58 -14.22 -2.74
CA VAL A 975 -13.37 -15.34 -3.66
C VAL A 975 -11.92 -15.35 -4.13
N TRP A 976 -11.26 -16.50 -4.14
CA TRP A 976 -9.89 -16.69 -4.63
C TRP A 976 -9.83 -17.77 -5.70
N LEU A 977 -8.99 -17.56 -6.71
CA LEU A 977 -8.53 -18.65 -7.55
C LEU A 977 -7.43 -19.41 -6.80
N VAL A 978 -7.54 -20.73 -6.75
CA VAL A 978 -6.62 -21.60 -6.02
C VAL A 978 -6.02 -22.62 -6.96
N CYS A 979 -4.71 -22.76 -6.95
CA CYS A 979 -4.01 -23.86 -7.58
C CYS A 979 -3.91 -25.01 -6.57
N VAL A 980 -4.38 -26.20 -6.94
CA VAL A 980 -4.52 -27.37 -6.06
C VAL A 980 -3.73 -28.57 -6.59
N ASP A 981 -3.34 -29.48 -5.70
CA ASP A 981 -2.58 -30.68 -6.04
C ASP A 981 -3.49 -31.78 -6.63
N ILE A 982 -2.99 -33.00 -6.82
CA ILE A 982 -3.81 -34.11 -7.35
C ILE A 982 -4.87 -34.62 -6.35
N ASN A 983 -4.74 -34.30 -5.06
CA ASN A 983 -5.65 -34.69 -3.99
C ASN A 983 -6.58 -33.55 -3.56
N GLY A 984 -6.53 -32.41 -4.25
CA GLY A 984 -7.37 -31.25 -3.98
C GLY A 984 -6.90 -30.31 -2.90
N ASP A 985 -5.72 -30.59 -2.33
CA ASP A 985 -5.15 -29.75 -1.29
C ASP A 985 -4.60 -28.48 -1.94
N ALA A 986 -4.82 -27.33 -1.31
CA ALA A 986 -4.34 -26.05 -1.82
C ALA A 986 -2.80 -26.04 -1.91
N VAL A 987 -2.27 -25.80 -3.11
CA VAL A 987 -0.84 -25.61 -3.35
C VAL A 987 -0.50 -24.12 -3.32
N ARG A 988 -1.32 -23.29 -3.98
CA ARG A 988 -1.18 -21.82 -3.98
C ARG A 988 -2.53 -21.15 -4.00
N LEU A 989 -2.72 -20.15 -3.16
CA LEU A 989 -3.82 -19.19 -3.30
C LEU A 989 -3.34 -18.03 -4.17
N LEU A 990 -4.11 -17.71 -5.20
CA LEU A 990 -3.82 -16.69 -6.20
C LEU A 990 -4.81 -15.56 -6.05
N ASN A 991 -4.62 -14.50 -6.85
CA ASN A 991 -5.45 -13.29 -6.75
C ASN A 991 -6.95 -13.60 -6.76
N GLY A 992 -7.69 -12.78 -6.02
CA GLY A 992 -9.11 -12.96 -5.78
C GLY A 992 -9.90 -11.66 -5.94
N PHE A 993 -11.16 -11.70 -5.56
CA PHE A 993 -12.05 -10.54 -5.53
C PHE A 993 -13.08 -10.64 -4.41
N THR A 994 -13.59 -9.49 -3.97
CA THR A 994 -14.70 -9.38 -3.03
C THR A 994 -15.92 -8.78 -3.72
N HIS A 995 -17.10 -9.24 -3.36
CA HIS A 995 -18.35 -8.60 -3.72
C HIS A 995 -19.42 -8.84 -2.66
N GLY A 996 -20.41 -7.96 -2.61
CA GLY A 996 -21.57 -8.08 -1.75
C GLY A 996 -22.83 -7.59 -2.44
N GLN A 997 -23.97 -7.97 -1.89
CA GLN A 997 -25.28 -7.60 -2.37
C GLN A 997 -26.22 -7.35 -1.19
N GLN A 998 -27.14 -6.40 -1.35
CA GLN A 998 -28.27 -6.14 -0.47
C GLN A 998 -29.57 -6.12 -1.28
N VAL A 999 -30.63 -6.72 -0.75
CA VAL A 999 -31.97 -6.75 -1.34
C VAL A 999 -32.94 -6.01 -0.44
N SER A 1000 -33.60 -4.96 -0.93
CA SER A 1000 -34.44 -4.03 -0.17
C SER A 1000 -35.93 -4.08 -0.56
N GLY A 1001 -36.39 -5.16 -1.20
CA GLY A 1001 -37.80 -5.34 -1.60
C GLY A 1001 -38.01 -6.18 -2.86
N THR A 1002 -39.18 -6.06 -3.50
CA THR A 1002 -39.54 -6.80 -4.72
C THR A 1002 -39.50 -5.93 -5.99
N GLY A 1003 -38.49 -6.09 -6.86
CA GLY A 1003 -38.40 -5.45 -8.19
C GLY A 1003 -36.95 -5.38 -8.75
N PRO A 1004 -36.73 -5.01 -10.03
CA PRO A 1004 -35.37 -4.93 -10.60
C PRO A 1004 -34.48 -3.85 -9.95
N ASN A 1005 -35.08 -2.86 -9.25
CA ASN A 1005 -34.35 -1.82 -8.51
C ASN A 1005 -34.24 -2.12 -7.00
N SER A 1006 -34.65 -3.31 -6.55
CA SER A 1006 -34.57 -3.66 -5.13
C SER A 1006 -33.24 -4.29 -4.75
N VAL A 1007 -32.32 -4.50 -5.69
CA VAL A 1007 -31.02 -5.14 -5.47
C VAL A 1007 -29.90 -4.13 -5.67
N ARG A 1008 -29.02 -4.01 -4.67
CA ARG A 1008 -27.82 -3.18 -4.69
C ARG A 1008 -26.61 -4.08 -4.59
N THR A 1009 -25.62 -3.89 -5.44
CA THR A 1009 -24.35 -4.62 -5.41
C THR A 1009 -23.24 -3.66 -5.01
N THR A 1010 -22.24 -4.16 -4.28
CA THR A 1010 -21.01 -3.39 -4.01
C THR A 1010 -20.16 -3.22 -5.26
N GLY A 1011 -20.38 -4.05 -6.29
CA GLY A 1011 -19.43 -4.30 -7.36
C GLY A 1011 -18.30 -5.23 -6.94
N ALA A 1012 -17.41 -5.54 -7.88
CA ALA A 1012 -16.27 -6.43 -7.67
C ALA A 1012 -14.99 -5.63 -7.34
N GLY A 1013 -14.40 -5.88 -6.17
CA GLY A 1013 -13.11 -5.33 -5.76
C GLY A 1013 -12.01 -6.38 -5.85
N GLN A 1014 -10.90 -6.06 -6.52
CA GLN A 1014 -9.75 -6.95 -6.59
C GLN A 1014 -9.13 -7.12 -5.20
N MET A 1015 -8.75 -8.35 -4.85
CA MET A 1015 -8.00 -8.67 -3.64
C MET A 1015 -6.65 -9.30 -3.95
N PRO A 1016 -5.64 -9.11 -3.08
CA PRO A 1016 -4.45 -9.94 -3.09
C PRO A 1016 -4.79 -11.42 -2.94
N GLY A 1017 -3.94 -12.29 -3.48
CA GLY A 1017 -4.20 -13.73 -3.50
C GLY A 1017 -4.06 -14.46 -2.17
N SER A 1018 -3.50 -13.82 -1.16
CA SER A 1018 -3.19 -14.43 0.12
C SER A 1018 -4.19 -13.96 1.17
N PRO A 1019 -4.95 -14.87 1.80
CA PRO A 1019 -5.95 -14.54 2.84
C PRO A 1019 -5.34 -13.83 4.05
N MET A 1020 -4.05 -14.08 4.27
CA MET A 1020 -3.25 -13.46 5.33
C MET A 1020 -2.87 -12.01 5.01
N VAL A 1021 -3.33 -11.51 3.87
CA VAL A 1021 -3.34 -10.11 3.46
C VAL A 1021 -4.78 -9.55 3.45
N THR A 1022 -5.80 -10.36 3.75
CA THR A 1022 -7.20 -9.93 3.91
C THR A 1022 -7.76 -10.14 5.33
N ASP A 1023 -6.96 -10.73 6.25
CA ASP A 1023 -7.27 -11.06 7.66
C ASP A 1023 -8.25 -12.25 7.81
N ASP A 1024 -8.39 -13.07 6.77
CA ASP A 1024 -9.27 -14.26 6.73
C ASP A 1024 -8.55 -15.56 7.19
N ASP A 1025 -7.42 -15.38 7.88
CA ASP A 1025 -6.33 -16.33 8.12
C ASP A 1025 -6.77 -17.62 8.81
N LEU A 1026 -7.72 -17.53 9.74
CA LEU A 1026 -8.15 -18.65 10.56
C LEU A 1026 -9.10 -19.60 9.81
N LEU A 1027 -9.74 -19.13 8.74
CA LEU A 1027 -10.74 -19.92 8.01
C LEU A 1027 -10.07 -20.80 6.96
N LEU A 1028 -9.04 -20.28 6.30
CA LEU A 1028 -8.36 -20.96 5.20
C LEU A 1028 -7.15 -21.80 5.67
N GLN A 1029 -6.76 -21.72 6.94
CA GLN A 1029 -5.78 -22.61 7.55
C GLN A 1029 -6.37 -24.02 7.75
N GLY A 1030 -6.11 -24.90 6.78
CA GLY A 1030 -6.48 -26.33 6.86
C GLY A 1030 -7.43 -26.83 5.77
N PHE A 1031 -7.68 -26.01 4.73
CA PHE A 1031 -8.32 -26.46 3.50
C PHE A 1031 -7.36 -27.25 2.62
#